data_AF-A0A2H0Q3Y2-F1
#
_entry.id   AF-A0A2H0Q3Y2-F1
#
_cell.length_a   1.000
_cell.length_b   1.000
_cell.length_c   1.000
_cell.angle_alpha   90.00
_cell.angle_beta   90.00
_cell.angle_gamma   90.00
#
_symmetry.space_group_name_H-M   'P 1'
#
loop_
_entity.id
_entity.type
_entity.pdbx_description
1 polymer ?
#
loop_
_entity_poly.entity_id
_entity_poly.type
_entity_poly.pdbx_seq_one_letter_code
_entity_poly.pdbx_strand_id
1 'polypeptide(L)'
;MFILSGCVPTTSSPKKRSSSGGSTTNSAASVPATKGRIFLDNPVELSGNAEYPTENNFNTLLNLTRDLVYLTDAQTLTNPCDPLGSGLYVVTTCYNALPDRLQPPLVNNTKKWAYDANGAEFAQVNAFGHKKKMLDQWFSDQSSYVSAYSLLPDTSLKKDSSLTEQYFSNYSFWFGSATTLVTWANCDFSDNAFFSPAETALCFGRDSIDSKLWFAQDPTIMYHELGHGLTKIMLNTRNKMEGAGVIPYSSALGYRSYDEGGMISEGIADWFSFYVNGRSHFAEWALGRYLKQSRPLRESDASHTAAVSEADDSRLAYPDFLFYDPNFPESPFEDIHYAGQIVSHFLVALTEDLKQECSISESAAKKLTAGILHEALAELGDLTSKGTKAGKKGYINLVDNSDWAYEWLRAYNPINMRKFAQAMARKTYQIAGPGNVTFTQCTSYSKDRLERLWDSYGMLLFKTYNLNGSSHFDPGTLGAPASPAAAMGHIGSALAVSAANRLRTVLVDKSSVKMDPTVGAPPAFVFDDRAQLRAVANNLRQTNGVILSEQLDADLGFNNGNGRISPGEFVGIALNLYNSSNSTISGVQIIASDWQHVNNDGKLCNNQGDSFPASEAEGAAPAGDASCNLSPIFDAAGSNPNSNLDPVCVVQLNEENATRWAQQDELLASMDGLTENDCLGDDPKSCFLRSPKGADVGWMSSIDGQKNWSDSLPKDANGSVNIGGHQAVFFEVSPWISPGTTFLCRLRVRFSNCNDCYHDANYSNDDFLDNDYAMGKPFKVIDLQFTVVD
;
A
#
# COMPACT_ATOMS: atom_id res chain seq x y z
N MET A 1 -58.98 15.82 1.44
CA MET A 1 -58.06 15.12 0.53
C MET A 1 -57.08 16.17 0.02
N PHE A 2 -55.98 16.37 0.75
CA PHE A 2 -54.96 17.37 0.48
C PHE A 2 -53.64 16.62 0.28
N ILE A 3 -53.01 16.85 -0.87
CA ILE A 3 -51.70 16.31 -1.25
C ILE A 3 -50.66 17.31 -0.74
N LEU A 4 -49.74 16.84 0.11
CA LEU A 4 -48.56 17.59 0.53
C LEU A 4 -47.33 17.00 -0.15
N SER A 5 -46.63 17.91 -0.83
CA SER A 5 -45.33 17.81 -1.48
C SER A 5 -44.19 17.47 -0.51
N GLY A 6 -43.43 16.41 -0.82
CA GLY A 6 -42.14 16.11 -0.19
C GLY A 6 -40.98 16.51 -1.10
N CYS A 7 -40.08 17.34 -0.57
CA CYS A 7 -38.90 17.87 -1.25
C CYS A 7 -37.90 16.76 -1.59
N VAL A 8 -37.72 16.48 -2.88
CA VAL A 8 -36.55 15.78 -3.41
C VAL A 8 -35.39 16.77 -3.40
N PRO A 9 -34.20 16.43 -2.84
CA PRO A 9 -33.00 17.23 -3.05
C PRO A 9 -32.72 17.23 -4.55
N THR A 10 -32.79 18.40 -5.16
CA THR A 10 -32.45 18.59 -6.56
C THR A 10 -31.01 18.16 -6.79
N THR A 11 -30.81 17.04 -7.50
CA THR A 11 -29.58 16.79 -8.23
C THR A 11 -29.39 17.97 -9.19
N SER A 12 -28.39 18.80 -8.93
CA SER A 12 -28.00 19.84 -9.87
C SER A 12 -27.45 19.15 -11.11
N SER A 13 -28.29 18.93 -12.12
CA SER A 13 -27.82 18.71 -13.48
C SER A 13 -26.80 19.80 -13.83
N PRO A 14 -25.70 19.50 -14.55
CA PRO A 14 -24.76 20.53 -14.94
C PRO A 14 -25.53 21.56 -15.77
N LYS A 15 -25.69 22.78 -15.25
CA LYS A 15 -26.22 23.89 -16.05
C LYS A 15 -25.28 24.02 -17.24
N LYS A 16 -25.81 23.83 -18.47
CA LYS A 16 -25.14 24.19 -19.72
C LYS A 16 -24.42 25.51 -19.50
N ARG A 17 -23.08 25.47 -19.50
CA ARG A 17 -22.26 26.69 -19.49
C ARG A 17 -22.63 27.45 -20.75
N SER A 18 -23.30 28.59 -20.60
CA SER A 18 -23.47 29.51 -21.72
C SER A 18 -22.08 30.01 -22.10
N SER A 19 -21.56 29.51 -23.22
CA SER A 19 -20.38 30.05 -23.89
C SER A 19 -20.73 31.45 -24.43
N SER A 20 -20.74 32.46 -23.55
CA SER A 20 -20.79 33.85 -24.01
C SER A 20 -19.40 34.25 -24.49
N GLY A 21 -19.22 34.05 -25.79
CA GLY A 21 -18.21 34.53 -26.73
C GLY A 21 -17.17 35.55 -26.27
N GLY A 22 -15.91 35.17 -26.49
CA GLY A 22 -14.73 36.03 -26.63
C GLY A 22 -13.50 35.12 -26.61
N SER A 23 -12.70 35.10 -27.69
CA SER A 23 -11.40 34.42 -27.66
C SER A 23 -10.56 35.06 -26.56
N THR A 24 -10.31 34.32 -25.49
CA THR A 24 -9.53 34.81 -24.36
C THR A 24 -8.06 34.79 -24.78
N THR A 25 -7.47 35.94 -25.14
CA THR A 25 -6.02 35.98 -25.39
C THR A 25 -5.28 35.67 -24.10
N ASN A 26 -4.69 34.46 -23.97
CA ASN A 26 -3.89 34.07 -22.81
C ASN A 26 -2.41 34.44 -23.01
N SER A 27 -2.09 35.71 -22.84
CA SER A 27 -0.72 36.21 -22.95
C SER A 27 -0.28 36.93 -21.69
N ALA A 28 1.03 37.11 -21.49
CA ALA A 28 1.57 37.86 -20.37
C ALA A 28 0.92 39.26 -20.20
N ALA A 29 0.53 39.93 -21.28
CA ALA A 29 -0.16 41.22 -21.20
C ALA A 29 -1.57 41.14 -20.58
N SER A 30 -2.20 39.96 -20.59
CA SER A 30 -3.58 39.71 -20.14
C SER A 30 -3.72 39.46 -18.64
N VAL A 31 -2.61 39.38 -17.89
CA VAL A 31 -2.60 39.08 -16.45
C VAL A 31 -1.75 40.08 -15.66
N PRO A 32 -2.08 40.35 -14.38
CA PRO A 32 -1.19 41.07 -13.47
C PRO A 32 0.11 40.31 -13.20
N ALA A 33 1.12 41.01 -12.70
CA ALA A 33 2.30 40.35 -12.13
C ALA A 33 1.87 39.38 -11.01
N THR A 34 2.66 38.31 -10.82
CA THR A 34 2.50 37.20 -9.85
C THR A 34 1.31 36.27 -10.12
N LYS A 35 0.50 36.57 -11.13
CA LYS A 35 -0.68 35.80 -11.51
C LYS A 35 -0.51 35.09 -12.85
N GLY A 36 -1.30 34.03 -13.03
CA GLY A 36 -1.41 33.29 -14.28
C GLY A 36 -2.81 32.73 -14.51
N ARG A 37 -3.01 32.05 -15.63
CA ARG A 37 -4.25 31.33 -15.94
C ARG A 37 -4.02 29.83 -15.97
N ILE A 38 -4.94 29.07 -15.39
CA ILE A 38 -4.94 27.60 -15.35
C ILE A 38 -6.31 27.05 -15.73
N PHE A 39 -6.38 25.79 -16.14
CA PHE A 39 -7.65 25.11 -16.36
C PHE A 39 -8.27 24.67 -15.04
N LEU A 40 -9.34 25.33 -14.58
CA LEU A 40 -9.98 24.93 -13.32
C LEU A 40 -10.56 23.51 -13.31
N ASP A 41 -10.78 22.91 -14.48
CA ASP A 41 -11.21 21.53 -14.70
C ASP A 41 -10.61 21.01 -16.01
N ASN A 42 -10.70 19.72 -16.33
CA ASN A 42 -10.13 19.20 -17.57
C ASN A 42 -10.91 19.66 -18.83
N PRO A 43 -10.32 19.57 -20.03
CA PRO A 43 -10.97 20.03 -21.27
C PRO A 43 -12.33 19.37 -21.60
N VAL A 44 -12.56 18.11 -21.24
CA VAL A 44 -13.89 17.46 -21.41
C VAL A 44 -14.95 18.22 -20.62
N GLU A 45 -14.63 18.55 -19.38
CA GLU A 45 -15.54 19.17 -18.43
C GLU A 45 -15.72 20.67 -18.65
N LEU A 46 -14.64 21.35 -19.02
CA LEU A 46 -14.70 22.77 -19.36
C LEU A 46 -15.58 23.01 -20.59
N SER A 47 -15.51 22.10 -21.57
CA SER A 47 -16.25 22.19 -22.84
C SER A 47 -17.64 21.56 -22.79
N GLY A 48 -17.87 20.58 -21.91
CA GLY A 48 -19.06 19.73 -21.93
C GLY A 48 -19.09 18.76 -23.12
N ASN A 49 -17.92 18.44 -23.69
CA ASN A 49 -17.77 17.56 -24.85
C ASN A 49 -16.69 16.50 -24.59
N ALA A 50 -17.11 15.23 -24.43
CA ALA A 50 -16.22 14.10 -24.25
C ALA A 50 -15.21 13.91 -25.40
N GLU A 51 -15.56 14.36 -26.60
CA GLU A 51 -14.72 14.24 -27.80
C GLU A 51 -14.00 15.55 -28.16
N TYR A 52 -13.87 16.52 -27.23
CA TYR A 52 -13.34 17.86 -27.51
C TYR A 52 -12.03 17.85 -28.34
N PRO A 53 -12.01 18.34 -29.59
CA PRO A 53 -10.84 18.21 -30.47
C PRO A 53 -9.57 18.87 -29.92
N THR A 54 -8.44 18.15 -29.94
CA THR A 54 -7.10 18.65 -29.55
C THR A 54 -6.56 19.73 -30.50
N GLU A 55 -7.07 19.79 -31.73
CA GLU A 55 -6.77 20.83 -32.72
C GLU A 55 -7.47 22.18 -32.42
N ASN A 56 -8.40 22.20 -31.46
CA ASN A 56 -9.07 23.45 -31.10
C ASN A 56 -8.10 24.42 -30.42
N ASN A 57 -8.44 25.70 -30.49
CA ASN A 57 -7.78 26.72 -29.70
C ASN A 57 -8.21 26.58 -28.23
N PHE A 58 -7.33 26.03 -27.40
CA PHE A 58 -7.63 25.74 -25.99
C PHE A 58 -7.81 27.00 -25.16
N ASN A 59 -7.37 28.16 -25.65
CA ASN A 59 -7.62 29.44 -24.98
C ASN A 59 -9.13 29.76 -24.88
N THR A 60 -9.98 29.15 -25.71
CA THR A 60 -11.44 29.32 -25.61
C THR A 60 -12.04 28.63 -24.40
N LEU A 61 -11.32 27.70 -23.76
CA LEU A 61 -11.74 27.04 -22.52
C LEU A 61 -11.44 27.90 -21.29
N LEU A 62 -10.59 28.92 -21.43
CA LEU A 62 -10.19 29.79 -20.32
C LEU A 62 -11.20 30.90 -20.05
N ASN A 63 -11.55 31.08 -18.78
CA ASN A 63 -12.36 32.17 -18.27
C ASN A 63 -11.50 33.36 -17.80
N LEU A 64 -11.89 34.58 -18.22
CA LEU A 64 -11.15 35.81 -17.90
C LEU A 64 -10.97 36.10 -16.41
N THR A 65 -11.86 35.63 -15.54
CA THR A 65 -11.84 35.95 -14.11
C THR A 65 -11.60 34.73 -13.25
N ARG A 66 -12.30 33.63 -13.52
CA ARG A 66 -12.28 32.43 -12.67
C ARG A 66 -10.93 31.72 -12.71
N ASP A 67 -10.29 31.69 -13.87
CA ASP A 67 -9.07 30.93 -14.10
C ASP A 67 -7.82 31.72 -13.73
N LEU A 68 -7.98 33.00 -13.37
CA LEU A 68 -6.88 33.87 -12.96
C LEU A 68 -6.50 33.60 -11.50
N VAL A 69 -5.35 32.96 -11.29
CA VAL A 69 -4.85 32.55 -9.97
C VAL A 69 -3.52 33.22 -9.63
N TYR A 70 -3.24 33.36 -8.33
CA TYR A 70 -1.90 33.69 -7.85
C TYR A 70 -1.01 32.45 -7.96
N LEU A 71 0.20 32.60 -8.50
CA LEU A 71 1.15 31.51 -8.66
C LEU A 71 2.35 31.69 -7.75
N THR A 72 3.17 32.70 -8.03
CA THR A 72 4.45 32.91 -7.34
C THR A 72 4.95 34.34 -7.50
N ASP A 73 5.67 34.81 -6.49
CA ASP A 73 6.44 36.05 -6.52
C ASP A 73 7.86 35.86 -7.10
N ALA A 74 8.28 34.63 -7.38
CA ALA A 74 9.57 34.33 -7.98
C ALA A 74 9.61 34.61 -9.49
N GLN A 75 10.82 34.70 -10.05
CA GLN A 75 11.02 34.78 -11.51
C GLN A 75 10.91 33.42 -12.20
N THR A 76 10.85 32.34 -11.43
CA THR A 76 10.63 30.96 -11.89
C THR A 76 9.40 30.39 -11.19
N LEU A 77 8.82 29.32 -11.73
CA LEU A 77 7.71 28.59 -11.12
C LEU A 77 8.21 27.78 -9.90
N THR A 78 8.45 28.47 -8.78
CA THR A 78 8.93 27.90 -7.52
C THR A 78 8.25 28.59 -6.34
N ASN A 79 7.97 27.85 -5.26
CA ASN A 79 7.41 28.40 -4.03
C ASN A 79 8.02 27.75 -2.77
N PRO A 80 8.09 28.50 -1.65
CA PRO A 80 8.34 27.93 -0.34
C PRO A 80 7.09 27.22 0.20
N CYS A 81 7.26 26.43 1.26
CA CYS A 81 6.17 25.94 2.09
C CYS A 81 6.30 26.50 3.50
N ASP A 82 5.26 27.19 3.97
CA ASP A 82 5.11 27.70 5.33
C ASP A 82 3.71 27.33 5.83
N PRO A 83 3.52 26.11 6.36
CA PRO A 83 2.19 25.61 6.71
C PRO A 83 1.53 26.38 7.87
N LEU A 84 2.31 27.12 8.67
CA LEU A 84 1.79 27.94 9.76
C LEU A 84 1.64 29.42 9.39
N GLY A 85 2.18 29.84 8.24
CA GLY A 85 2.21 31.25 7.82
C GLY A 85 2.99 32.16 8.78
N SER A 86 3.85 31.58 9.63
CA SER A 86 4.56 32.28 10.71
C SER A 86 6.03 32.56 10.38
N GLY A 87 6.55 31.99 9.29
CA GLY A 87 7.96 32.03 8.94
C GLY A 87 8.89 31.17 9.82
N LEU A 88 8.34 30.42 10.78
CA LEU A 88 9.15 29.62 11.72
C LEU A 88 9.63 28.29 11.14
N TYR A 89 8.76 27.59 10.41
CA TYR A 89 9.04 26.26 9.85
C TYR A 89 8.85 26.31 8.33
N VAL A 90 9.87 26.82 7.64
CA VAL A 90 9.80 27.09 6.20
C VAL A 90 10.73 26.18 5.43
N VAL A 91 10.19 25.47 4.43
CA VAL A 91 10.98 24.84 3.38
C VAL A 91 11.15 25.86 2.26
N THR A 92 12.35 26.42 2.12
CA THR A 92 12.60 27.61 1.28
C THR A 92 12.34 27.36 -0.21
N THR A 93 12.70 26.18 -0.71
CA THR A 93 12.39 25.72 -2.07
C THR A 93 11.61 24.42 -1.95
N CYS A 94 10.31 24.54 -1.71
CA CYS A 94 9.47 23.40 -1.39
C CYS A 94 9.02 22.64 -2.65
N TYR A 95 8.56 23.35 -3.67
CA TYR A 95 8.15 22.74 -4.93
C TYR A 95 8.39 23.68 -6.11
N ASN A 96 8.69 23.10 -7.28
CA ASN A 96 8.87 23.85 -8.53
C ASN A 96 8.25 23.12 -9.73
N ALA A 97 8.15 23.81 -10.87
CA ALA A 97 7.78 23.19 -12.14
C ALA A 97 8.83 23.50 -13.21
N LEU A 98 9.18 22.47 -13.97
CA LEU A 98 10.12 22.48 -15.09
C LEU A 98 9.44 21.92 -16.34
N PRO A 99 9.95 22.22 -17.54
CA PRO A 99 9.44 21.60 -18.77
C PRO A 99 9.66 20.09 -18.73
N ASP A 100 10.88 19.67 -18.39
CA ASP A 100 11.33 18.29 -18.33
C ASP A 100 12.59 18.17 -17.44
N ARG A 101 13.03 16.95 -17.11
CA ARG A 101 14.11 16.62 -16.17
C ARG A 101 15.43 17.34 -16.45
N LEU A 102 15.82 17.44 -17.72
CA LEU A 102 17.11 18.01 -18.14
C LEU A 102 16.99 19.44 -18.67
N GLN A 103 15.81 20.06 -18.54
CA GLN A 103 15.54 21.39 -19.08
C GLN A 103 15.62 22.48 -18.00
N PRO A 104 16.11 23.68 -18.34
CA PRO A 104 16.18 24.78 -17.39
C PRO A 104 14.77 25.28 -16.99
N PRO A 105 14.64 25.91 -15.81
CA PRO A 105 13.37 26.50 -15.38
C PRO A 105 12.87 27.57 -16.36
N LEU A 106 11.55 27.67 -16.52
CA LEU A 106 10.91 28.79 -17.21
C LEU A 106 11.12 30.10 -16.43
N VAL A 107 11.89 31.03 -17.02
CA VAL A 107 12.19 32.34 -16.40
C VAL A 107 11.28 33.44 -16.97
N ASN A 108 10.61 34.17 -16.09
CA ASN A 108 9.77 35.32 -16.44
C ASN A 108 10.04 36.53 -15.53
N ASN A 109 10.83 37.48 -16.05
CA ASN A 109 11.23 38.69 -15.32
C ASN A 109 10.05 39.60 -14.94
N THR A 110 8.94 39.54 -15.69
CA THR A 110 7.72 40.31 -15.40
C THR A 110 6.78 39.60 -14.42
N LYS A 111 7.05 38.32 -14.12
CA LYS A 111 6.26 37.44 -13.25
C LYS A 111 4.80 37.28 -13.73
N LYS A 112 4.56 37.35 -15.04
CA LYS A 112 3.21 37.26 -15.64
C LYS A 112 3.03 35.93 -16.35
N TRP A 113 2.30 35.01 -15.75
CA TRP A 113 2.29 33.59 -16.10
C TRP A 113 1.10 33.21 -16.98
N ALA A 114 1.04 33.78 -18.18
CA ALA A 114 -0.02 33.51 -19.15
C ALA A 114 0.61 33.23 -20.52
N TYR A 115 0.32 32.03 -21.03
CA TYR A 115 0.87 31.48 -22.27
C TYR A 115 -0.24 30.78 -23.05
N ASP A 116 -0.02 30.55 -24.35
CA ASP A 116 -0.98 29.83 -25.18
C ASP A 116 -1.33 28.47 -24.56
N ALA A 117 -2.62 28.22 -24.35
CA ALA A 117 -3.13 27.02 -23.70
C ALA A 117 -2.82 25.71 -24.46
N ASN A 118 -2.45 25.81 -25.74
CA ASN A 118 -1.96 24.68 -26.54
C ASN A 118 -0.44 24.44 -26.38
N GLY A 119 0.29 25.29 -25.64
CA GLY A 119 1.76 25.31 -25.57
C GLY A 119 2.37 24.72 -24.31
N ALA A 120 3.69 24.51 -24.36
CA ALA A 120 4.48 23.87 -23.30
C ALA A 120 4.58 24.67 -22.02
N GLU A 121 4.67 25.98 -22.16
CA GLU A 121 4.74 26.92 -21.06
C GLU A 121 3.43 26.96 -20.29
N PHE A 122 2.29 26.81 -20.98
CA PHE A 122 0.99 26.70 -20.31
C PHE A 122 0.90 25.40 -19.50
N ALA A 123 1.31 24.26 -20.04
CA ALA A 123 1.31 23.00 -19.28
C ALA A 123 2.12 23.10 -17.97
N GLN A 124 3.28 23.77 -18.01
CA GLN A 124 4.07 24.06 -16.80
C GLN A 124 3.32 24.96 -15.81
N VAL A 125 2.70 26.05 -16.29
CA VAL A 125 1.90 26.96 -15.47
C VAL A 125 0.69 26.25 -14.86
N ASN A 126 0.02 25.40 -15.63
CA ASN A 126 -1.13 24.60 -15.22
C ASN A 126 -0.72 23.62 -14.11
N ALA A 127 0.31 22.80 -14.38
CA ALA A 127 0.86 21.86 -13.40
C ALA A 127 1.29 22.54 -12.09
N PHE A 128 1.97 23.67 -12.19
CA PHE A 128 2.38 24.45 -11.01
C PHE A 128 1.17 24.99 -10.23
N GLY A 129 0.17 25.56 -10.92
CA GLY A 129 -1.01 26.14 -10.28
C GLY A 129 -1.88 25.10 -9.57
N HIS A 130 -2.08 23.91 -10.14
CA HIS A 130 -2.82 22.83 -9.50
C HIS A 130 -2.07 22.19 -8.35
N LYS A 131 -0.75 21.96 -8.50
CA LYS A 131 0.10 21.54 -7.37
C LYS A 131 0.01 22.55 -6.22
N LYS A 132 0.13 23.84 -6.51
CA LYS A 132 -0.04 24.91 -5.51
C LYS A 132 -1.42 24.84 -4.85
N LYS A 133 -2.50 24.72 -5.62
CA LYS A 133 -3.86 24.66 -5.09
C LYS A 133 -4.04 23.52 -4.09
N MET A 134 -3.59 22.31 -4.44
CA MET A 134 -3.68 21.13 -3.57
C MET A 134 -2.80 21.28 -2.33
N LEU A 135 -1.57 21.77 -2.48
CA LEU A 135 -0.65 21.96 -1.35
C LEU A 135 -1.13 23.07 -0.40
N ASP A 136 -1.64 24.19 -0.91
CA ASP A 136 -2.21 25.26 -0.08
C ASP A 136 -3.39 24.74 0.76
N GLN A 137 -4.28 23.95 0.15
CA GLN A 137 -5.39 23.31 0.85
C GLN A 137 -4.88 22.29 1.88
N TRP A 138 -3.98 21.39 1.50
CA TRP A 138 -3.35 20.41 2.39
C TRP A 138 -2.70 21.08 3.61
N PHE A 139 -1.83 22.06 3.42
CA PHE A 139 -1.16 22.72 4.54
C PHE A 139 -2.13 23.47 5.44
N SER A 140 -3.14 24.13 4.87
CA SER A 140 -4.18 24.79 5.66
C SER A 140 -4.96 23.79 6.51
N ASP A 141 -5.37 22.67 5.92
CA ASP A 141 -6.15 21.62 6.58
C ASP A 141 -5.32 20.92 7.67
N GLN A 142 -4.05 20.56 7.39
CA GLN A 142 -3.14 19.96 8.36
C GLN A 142 -2.79 20.91 9.51
N SER A 143 -2.48 22.17 9.21
CA SER A 143 -2.24 23.21 10.22
C SER A 143 -3.43 23.36 11.15
N SER A 144 -4.63 23.45 10.59
CA SER A 144 -5.85 23.56 11.37
C SER A 144 -6.17 22.28 12.16
N TYR A 145 -5.91 21.09 11.61
CA TYR A 145 -6.12 19.80 12.28
C TYR A 145 -5.16 19.61 13.47
N VAL A 146 -3.85 19.73 13.22
CA VAL A 146 -2.80 19.54 14.24
C VAL A 146 -2.90 20.60 15.34
N SER A 147 -3.21 21.85 14.99
CA SER A 147 -3.42 22.90 15.99
C SER A 147 -4.62 22.61 16.88
N ALA A 148 -5.77 22.21 16.31
CA ALA A 148 -6.95 21.84 17.09
C ALA A 148 -6.65 20.67 18.04
N TYR A 149 -5.84 19.73 17.57
CA TYR A 149 -5.43 18.57 18.34
C TYR A 149 -4.49 18.93 19.51
N SER A 150 -3.48 19.79 19.27
CA SER A 150 -2.51 20.19 20.30
C SER A 150 -3.11 20.86 21.54
N LEU A 151 -4.30 21.46 21.38
CA LEU A 151 -5.06 22.15 22.43
C LEU A 151 -5.88 21.20 23.32
N LEU A 152 -6.00 19.93 22.94
CA LEU A 152 -6.74 18.95 23.71
C LEU A 152 -5.97 18.55 24.99
N PRO A 153 -6.65 18.21 26.10
CA PRO A 153 -5.98 17.72 27.30
C PRO A 153 -5.28 16.37 27.09
N ASP A 154 -4.15 16.11 27.76
CA ASP A 154 -3.42 14.83 27.66
C ASP A 154 -4.25 13.60 28.11
N THR A 155 -5.40 13.81 28.77
CA THR A 155 -6.33 12.74 29.16
C THR A 155 -7.34 12.37 28.07
N SER A 156 -7.44 13.17 27.01
CA SER A 156 -8.41 13.05 25.90
C SER A 156 -7.82 12.32 24.68
N LEU A 157 -8.35 12.53 23.47
CA LEU A 157 -7.73 12.07 22.22
C LEU A 157 -6.28 12.50 22.04
N LYS A 158 -5.79 13.54 22.76
CA LYS A 158 -4.38 13.97 22.71
C LYS A 158 -3.37 12.83 22.98
N LYS A 159 -3.83 11.79 23.65
CA LYS A 159 -3.04 10.62 23.95
C LYS A 159 -3.19 9.52 22.90
N ASP A 160 -4.06 9.59 21.92
CA ASP A 160 -4.31 8.47 21.01
C ASP A 160 -3.97 8.81 19.54
N SER A 161 -3.49 10.02 19.25
CA SER A 161 -3.01 10.39 17.91
C SER A 161 -1.61 9.87 17.60
N SER A 162 -1.42 9.72 16.31
CA SER A 162 -0.17 9.44 15.63
C SER A 162 0.55 10.73 15.19
N LEU A 163 -0.12 11.88 15.29
CA LEU A 163 0.41 13.21 15.06
C LEU A 163 0.72 13.92 16.39
N THR A 164 1.94 14.40 16.55
CA THR A 164 2.40 15.04 17.79
C THR A 164 2.84 16.49 17.54
N GLU A 165 3.17 17.22 18.60
CA GLU A 165 3.66 18.61 18.53
C GLU A 165 4.95 18.73 17.69
N GLN A 166 5.71 17.64 17.52
CA GLN A 166 6.91 17.58 16.68
C GLN A 166 6.63 17.67 15.17
N TYR A 167 5.38 17.56 14.73
CA TYR A 167 4.99 17.55 13.31
C TYR A 167 5.59 18.71 12.50
N PHE A 168 5.51 19.92 13.05
CA PHE A 168 6.06 21.12 12.39
C PHE A 168 7.54 21.31 12.65
N SER A 169 8.00 21.13 13.90
CA SER A 169 9.38 21.40 14.28
C SER A 169 10.39 20.52 13.56
N ASN A 170 10.00 19.30 13.21
CA ASN A 170 10.85 18.33 12.52
C ASN A 170 10.55 18.22 11.02
N TYR A 171 9.80 19.18 10.45
CA TYR A 171 9.44 19.22 9.04
C TYR A 171 8.74 17.93 8.55
N SER A 172 8.05 17.22 9.45
CA SER A 172 7.38 15.96 9.15
C SER A 172 6.20 16.14 8.19
N PHE A 173 5.70 17.37 8.07
CA PHE A 173 4.73 17.79 7.05
C PHE A 173 5.25 17.75 5.61
N TRP A 174 6.55 17.51 5.40
CA TRP A 174 7.19 17.51 4.08
C TRP A 174 8.20 16.37 3.87
N PHE A 175 8.76 16.28 2.67
CA PHE A 175 9.77 15.27 2.32
C PHE A 175 11.08 15.44 3.11
N GLY A 176 11.41 16.68 3.49
CA GLY A 176 12.54 17.05 4.33
C GLY A 176 12.73 18.57 4.31
N SER A 177 13.55 19.11 5.22
CA SER A 177 13.77 20.57 5.32
C SER A 177 14.48 21.18 4.11
N ALA A 178 15.17 20.36 3.31
CA ALA A 178 15.90 20.77 2.11
C ALA A 178 15.43 20.03 0.83
N THR A 179 14.29 19.33 0.88
CA THR A 179 13.81 18.53 -0.25
C THR A 179 12.79 19.31 -1.08
N THR A 180 13.04 19.40 -2.39
CA THR A 180 12.12 20.01 -3.34
C THR A 180 11.31 18.94 -4.08
N LEU A 181 10.00 19.11 -4.16
CA LEU A 181 9.15 18.33 -5.07
C LEU A 181 9.17 18.95 -6.47
N VAL A 182 9.85 18.29 -7.40
CA VAL A 182 9.97 18.73 -8.78
C VAL A 182 8.80 18.24 -9.61
N THR A 183 8.31 19.07 -10.54
CA THR A 183 7.30 18.63 -11.52
C THR A 183 7.84 18.82 -12.92
N TRP A 184 7.88 17.76 -13.71
CA TRP A 184 8.13 17.77 -15.14
C TRP A 184 6.79 17.77 -15.86
N ALA A 185 6.39 18.92 -16.38
CA ALA A 185 5.07 19.09 -16.97
C ALA A 185 4.92 18.46 -18.37
N ASN A 186 6.04 18.02 -18.95
CA ASN A 186 6.13 17.44 -20.27
C ASN A 186 7.33 16.51 -20.36
N CYS A 187 7.31 15.44 -19.58
CA CYS A 187 8.38 14.46 -19.63
C CYS A 187 8.24 13.56 -20.87
N ASP A 188 9.36 12.98 -21.32
CA ASP A 188 9.40 12.03 -22.44
C ASP A 188 8.88 10.65 -22.01
N PHE A 189 7.58 10.60 -21.74
CA PHE A 189 6.87 9.39 -21.32
C PHE A 189 5.50 9.36 -22.01
N SER A 190 5.15 8.21 -22.58
CA SER A 190 3.92 8.04 -23.34
C SER A 190 2.85 7.35 -22.50
N ASP A 191 1.60 7.77 -22.71
CA ASP A 191 0.37 7.18 -22.17
C ASP A 191 0.32 7.08 -20.65
N ASN A 192 1.06 7.92 -19.93
CA ASN A 192 1.11 7.82 -18.48
C ASN A 192 1.62 9.09 -17.77
N ALA A 193 1.42 9.13 -16.45
CA ALA A 193 2.04 10.02 -15.50
C ALA A 193 2.53 9.20 -14.29
N PHE A 194 3.44 9.76 -13.48
CA PHE A 194 3.87 9.09 -12.25
C PHE A 194 4.46 10.06 -11.23
N PHE A 195 4.37 9.67 -9.96
CA PHE A 195 5.25 10.12 -8.88
C PHE A 195 6.45 9.18 -8.74
N SER A 196 7.67 9.74 -8.73
CA SER A 196 8.90 9.02 -8.40
C SER A 196 9.26 9.23 -6.93
N PRO A 197 9.16 8.20 -6.07
CA PRO A 197 9.56 8.30 -4.67
C PRO A 197 11.06 8.55 -4.50
N ALA A 198 11.89 8.04 -5.42
CA ALA A 198 13.34 8.14 -5.37
C ALA A 198 13.83 9.56 -5.73
N GLU A 199 13.23 10.18 -6.74
CA GLU A 199 13.61 11.53 -7.19
C GLU A 199 12.79 12.62 -6.51
N THR A 200 11.72 12.25 -5.79
CA THR A 200 10.72 13.19 -5.26
C THR A 200 10.24 14.11 -6.39
N ALA A 201 9.74 13.51 -7.47
CA ALA A 201 9.35 14.20 -8.69
C ALA A 201 8.02 13.69 -9.24
N LEU A 202 7.26 14.58 -9.89
CA LEU A 202 6.07 14.25 -10.69
C LEU A 202 6.44 14.35 -12.17
N CYS A 203 6.01 13.38 -12.98
CA CYS A 203 6.23 13.33 -14.41
C CYS A 203 4.88 13.26 -15.10
N PHE A 204 4.59 14.21 -15.99
CA PHE A 204 3.38 14.20 -16.82
C PHE A 204 3.78 14.02 -18.29
N GLY A 205 3.35 12.88 -18.85
CA GLY A 205 3.64 12.50 -20.22
C GLY A 205 2.66 13.07 -21.25
N ARG A 206 2.63 12.40 -22.39
CA ARG A 206 1.73 12.68 -23.52
C ARG A 206 1.03 11.42 -23.98
N ASP A 207 -0.10 11.61 -24.63
CA ASP A 207 -0.77 10.51 -25.32
C ASP A 207 0.00 10.11 -26.60
N SER A 208 0.12 8.80 -26.84
CA SER A 208 0.84 8.23 -27.97
C SER A 208 0.03 8.26 -29.27
N ILE A 209 -1.30 8.29 -29.18
CA ILE A 209 -2.23 8.40 -30.32
C ILE A 209 -2.30 9.85 -30.79
N ASP A 210 -2.34 10.81 -29.86
CA ASP A 210 -2.38 12.23 -30.12
C ASP A 210 -1.37 13.01 -29.28
N SER A 211 -0.19 13.24 -29.85
CA SER A 211 0.91 13.99 -29.23
C SER A 211 0.57 15.45 -28.80
N LYS A 212 -0.58 16.01 -29.19
CA LYS A 212 -1.07 17.32 -28.73
C LYS A 212 -1.85 17.24 -27.43
N LEU A 213 -2.26 16.05 -27.01
CA LEU A 213 -2.89 15.80 -25.72
C LEU A 213 -1.83 15.60 -24.65
N TRP A 214 -1.81 16.50 -23.67
CA TRP A 214 -0.81 16.50 -22.61
C TRP A 214 -1.48 16.15 -21.30
N PHE A 215 -0.87 15.27 -20.52
CA PHE A 215 -1.45 14.84 -19.25
C PHE A 215 -1.50 16.00 -18.25
N ALA A 216 -0.56 16.95 -18.35
CA ALA A 216 -0.56 18.21 -17.61
C ALA A 216 -1.69 19.20 -18.01
N GLN A 217 -2.64 18.82 -18.87
CA GLN A 217 -3.88 19.57 -19.10
C GLN A 217 -5.03 19.06 -18.22
N ASP A 218 -4.90 17.86 -17.64
CA ASP A 218 -5.88 17.26 -16.76
C ASP A 218 -5.49 17.45 -15.29
N PRO A 219 -6.17 18.33 -14.53
CA PRO A 219 -5.82 18.55 -13.14
C PRO A 219 -6.06 17.35 -12.23
N THR A 220 -6.95 16.40 -12.56
CA THR A 220 -7.18 15.23 -11.70
C THR A 220 -5.97 14.31 -11.69
N ILE A 221 -5.27 14.18 -12.83
CA ILE A 221 -3.99 13.46 -12.91
C ILE A 221 -2.95 14.09 -11.98
N MET A 222 -2.86 15.42 -11.97
CA MET A 222 -1.91 16.10 -11.08
C MET A 222 -2.22 15.87 -9.60
N TYR A 223 -3.49 15.81 -9.24
CA TYR A 223 -3.93 15.53 -7.87
C TYR A 223 -3.65 14.09 -7.46
N HIS A 224 -3.84 13.14 -8.39
CA HIS A 224 -3.50 11.73 -8.19
C HIS A 224 -1.99 11.55 -7.95
N GLU A 225 -1.13 12.05 -8.84
CA GLU A 225 0.32 11.88 -8.69
C GLU A 225 0.86 12.58 -7.43
N LEU A 226 0.35 13.78 -7.12
CA LEU A 226 0.67 14.45 -5.86
C LEU A 226 0.12 13.68 -4.65
N GLY A 227 -1.00 12.98 -4.81
CA GLY A 227 -1.61 12.09 -3.82
C GLY A 227 -0.69 10.95 -3.39
N HIS A 228 0.06 10.33 -4.29
CA HIS A 228 1.12 9.38 -3.92
C HIS A 228 2.21 10.04 -3.06
N GLY A 229 2.62 11.26 -3.43
CA GLY A 229 3.58 12.05 -2.66
C GLY A 229 3.09 12.36 -1.25
N LEU A 230 1.83 12.78 -1.10
CA LEU A 230 1.22 13.02 0.21
C LEU A 230 1.04 11.72 1.02
N THR A 231 0.71 10.62 0.37
CA THR A 231 0.64 9.29 1.00
C THR A 231 1.99 8.88 1.59
N LYS A 232 3.09 9.10 0.85
CA LYS A 232 4.46 8.90 1.36
C LYS A 232 4.75 9.79 2.57
N ILE A 233 4.29 11.04 2.59
CA ILE A 233 4.42 11.94 3.76
C ILE A 233 3.64 11.38 4.94
N MET A 234 2.37 11.00 4.75
CA MET A 234 1.51 10.48 5.82
C MET A 234 2.11 9.23 6.49
N LEU A 235 2.54 8.24 5.71
CA LEU A 235 3.19 7.02 6.22
C LEU A 235 4.44 7.29 7.04
N ASN A 236 5.23 8.29 6.64
CA ASN A 236 6.55 8.55 7.22
C ASN A 236 6.57 9.70 8.23
N THR A 237 5.40 10.21 8.61
CA THR A 237 5.31 11.36 9.50
C THR A 237 5.99 11.06 10.84
N ARG A 238 5.69 9.90 11.46
CA ARG A 238 6.30 9.50 12.73
C ARG A 238 7.81 9.25 12.61
N ASN A 239 8.23 8.60 11.53
CA ASN A 239 9.66 8.33 11.27
C ASN A 239 10.47 9.64 11.26
N LYS A 240 9.89 10.71 10.70
CA LYS A 240 10.52 12.04 10.66
C LYS A 240 10.38 12.84 11.95
N MET A 241 9.34 12.58 12.74
CA MET A 241 9.16 13.23 14.04
C MET A 241 10.27 12.87 15.04
N GLU A 242 11.01 11.78 14.83
CA GLU A 242 12.20 11.48 15.64
C GLU A 242 13.39 12.40 15.34
N GLY A 243 13.39 13.06 14.19
CA GLY A 243 14.49 13.89 13.71
C GLY A 243 15.13 13.35 12.43
N ALA A 244 15.78 14.25 11.70
CA ALA A 244 16.41 13.91 10.42
C ALA A 244 17.52 12.85 10.60
N GLY A 245 17.43 11.77 9.83
CA GLY A 245 18.43 10.69 9.83
C GLY A 245 18.36 9.73 11.02
N VAL A 246 17.41 9.90 11.94
CA VAL A 246 17.23 8.96 13.07
C VAL A 246 16.64 7.64 12.59
N ILE A 247 15.62 7.70 11.74
CA ILE A 247 15.10 6.54 11.03
C ILE A 247 15.61 6.61 9.58
N PRO A 248 16.50 5.70 9.14
CA PRO A 248 17.13 5.78 7.83
C PRO A 248 16.23 5.28 6.70
N TYR A 249 15.13 4.59 7.02
CA TYR A 249 14.20 4.02 6.05
C TYR A 249 12.94 4.87 5.87
N SER A 250 12.23 4.61 4.79
CA SER A 250 10.88 5.12 4.57
C SER A 250 9.92 3.97 4.33
N SER A 251 8.84 3.96 5.09
CA SER A 251 7.70 3.05 4.88
C SER A 251 6.98 3.40 3.58
N ALA A 252 6.44 2.39 2.91
CA ALA A 252 5.68 2.53 1.68
C ALA A 252 4.37 1.73 1.73
N LEU A 253 3.40 2.17 0.93
CA LEU A 253 2.26 1.36 0.53
C LEU A 253 2.64 0.68 -0.77
N GLY A 254 2.89 -0.61 -0.68
CA GLY A 254 3.36 -1.44 -1.77
C GLY A 254 4.88 -1.49 -1.88
N TYR A 255 5.39 -2.72 -1.99
CA TYR A 255 6.80 -3.03 -2.25
C TYR A 255 6.95 -3.89 -3.50
N ARG A 256 5.89 -4.06 -4.29
CA ARG A 256 5.84 -4.87 -5.52
C ARG A 256 5.05 -4.14 -6.60
N SER A 257 5.13 -4.64 -7.83
CA SER A 257 4.34 -4.13 -8.95
C SER A 257 2.83 -4.32 -8.75
N TYR A 258 2.42 -5.39 -8.04
CA TYR A 258 1.05 -5.59 -7.59
C TYR A 258 1.06 -6.22 -6.19
N ASP A 259 0.50 -5.51 -5.22
CA ASP A 259 0.16 -5.97 -3.88
C ASP A 259 -1.01 -5.14 -3.30
N GLU A 260 -1.55 -5.56 -2.16
CA GLU A 260 -2.66 -4.82 -1.55
C GLU A 260 -2.26 -3.41 -1.07
N GLY A 261 -0.99 -3.17 -0.78
CA GLY A 261 -0.50 -1.83 -0.47
C GLY A 261 -0.60 -0.90 -1.67
N GLY A 262 -0.21 -1.39 -2.85
CA GLY A 262 -0.31 -0.70 -4.14
C GLY A 262 -1.75 -0.29 -4.45
N MET A 263 -2.71 -1.22 -4.39
CA MET A 263 -4.12 -0.86 -4.63
C MET A 263 -4.64 0.20 -3.64
N ILE A 264 -4.23 0.15 -2.36
CA ILE A 264 -4.63 1.16 -1.37
C ILE A 264 -4.03 2.52 -1.75
N SER A 265 -2.78 2.55 -2.19
CA SER A 265 -2.10 3.76 -2.65
C SER A 265 -2.82 4.40 -3.84
N GLU A 266 -3.20 3.61 -4.85
CA GLU A 266 -3.96 4.07 -6.03
C GLU A 266 -5.31 4.68 -5.64
N GLY A 267 -6.07 4.00 -4.77
CA GLY A 267 -7.36 4.52 -4.32
C GLY A 267 -7.27 5.81 -3.49
N ILE A 268 -6.23 5.94 -2.66
CA ILE A 268 -5.97 7.20 -1.94
C ILE A 268 -5.60 8.32 -2.93
N ALA A 269 -4.77 8.02 -3.93
CA ALA A 269 -4.38 8.97 -4.96
C ALA A 269 -5.59 9.47 -5.76
N ASP A 270 -6.46 8.57 -6.20
CA ASP A 270 -7.73 8.88 -6.87
C ASP A 270 -8.63 9.78 -6.01
N TRP A 271 -8.76 9.51 -4.71
CA TRP A 271 -9.57 10.30 -3.79
C TRP A 271 -9.10 11.78 -3.69
N PHE A 272 -7.82 12.06 -3.89
CA PHE A 272 -7.32 13.44 -3.85
C PHE A 272 -7.92 14.32 -4.95
N SER A 273 -8.41 13.74 -6.05
CA SER A 273 -9.22 14.48 -7.02
C SER A 273 -10.49 15.01 -6.35
N PHE A 274 -11.27 14.15 -5.70
CA PHE A 274 -12.46 14.56 -4.95
C PHE A 274 -12.13 15.58 -3.83
N TYR A 275 -11.03 15.38 -3.11
CA TYR A 275 -10.57 16.27 -2.04
C TYR A 275 -10.35 17.72 -2.52
N VAL A 276 -9.74 17.94 -3.68
CA VAL A 276 -9.35 19.30 -4.12
C VAL A 276 -10.49 20.06 -4.81
N ASN A 277 -11.33 19.38 -5.60
CA ASN A 277 -12.35 20.06 -6.42
C ASN A 277 -13.73 19.40 -6.36
N GLY A 278 -13.91 18.30 -5.62
CA GLY A 278 -15.20 17.60 -5.50
C GLY A 278 -15.60 16.83 -6.75
N ARG A 279 -14.67 16.57 -7.67
CA ARG A 279 -14.93 15.74 -8.85
C ARG A 279 -15.31 14.33 -8.43
N SER A 280 -16.32 13.76 -9.11
CA SER A 280 -16.78 12.39 -8.89
C SER A 280 -16.20 11.40 -9.91
N HIS A 281 -15.30 11.85 -10.78
CA HIS A 281 -14.69 11.04 -11.83
C HIS A 281 -13.29 11.60 -12.13
N PHE A 282 -12.37 10.68 -12.39
CA PHE A 282 -10.93 10.91 -12.55
C PHE A 282 -10.51 10.71 -14.01
N ALA A 283 -9.77 11.69 -14.52
CA ALA A 283 -8.94 11.62 -15.73
C ALA A 283 -9.69 11.40 -17.06
N GLU A 284 -10.90 11.96 -17.20
CA GLU A 284 -11.71 11.86 -18.41
C GLU A 284 -10.99 12.38 -19.66
N TRP A 285 -10.10 13.35 -19.50
CA TRP A 285 -9.33 13.91 -20.61
C TRP A 285 -8.07 13.09 -20.90
N ALA A 286 -7.16 12.99 -19.92
CA ALA A 286 -5.84 12.43 -20.17
C ALA A 286 -5.86 10.91 -20.39
N LEU A 287 -6.64 10.19 -19.58
CA LEU A 287 -6.70 8.72 -19.60
C LEU A 287 -8.01 8.20 -20.23
N GLY A 288 -9.10 8.95 -20.13
CA GLY A 288 -10.41 8.52 -20.62
C GLY A 288 -10.54 8.58 -22.14
N ARG A 289 -9.93 9.57 -22.80
CA ARG A 289 -10.21 9.87 -24.20
C ARG A 289 -9.81 8.77 -25.18
N TYR A 290 -8.55 8.32 -25.12
CA TYR A 290 -8.03 7.31 -26.05
C TYR A 290 -7.64 6.01 -25.36
N LEU A 291 -7.17 6.08 -24.10
CA LEU A 291 -6.69 4.92 -23.35
C LEU A 291 -7.81 4.16 -22.64
N LYS A 292 -8.99 4.77 -22.45
CA LYS A 292 -10.13 4.21 -21.71
C LYS A 292 -9.77 3.76 -20.29
N GLN A 293 -9.02 4.62 -19.60
CA GLN A 293 -8.49 4.37 -18.26
C GLN A 293 -8.98 5.40 -17.22
N SER A 294 -9.97 6.23 -17.58
CA SER A 294 -10.64 7.09 -16.61
C SER A 294 -11.43 6.26 -15.60
N ARG A 295 -11.60 6.77 -14.38
CA ARG A 295 -12.20 6.00 -13.28
C ARG A 295 -13.26 6.82 -12.54
N PRO A 296 -14.46 6.26 -12.28
CA PRO A 296 -15.42 6.87 -11.38
C PRO A 296 -14.89 6.89 -9.93
N LEU A 297 -15.34 7.87 -9.15
CA LEU A 297 -15.12 7.95 -7.70
C LEU A 297 -16.43 7.77 -6.91
N ARG A 298 -17.51 7.41 -7.60
CA ARG A 298 -18.84 7.18 -7.04
C ARG A 298 -19.54 6.04 -7.77
N GLU A 299 -20.25 5.21 -7.01
CA GLU A 299 -21.03 4.09 -7.52
C GLU A 299 -22.22 4.54 -8.40
N SER A 300 -22.64 5.79 -8.29
CA SER A 300 -23.70 6.38 -9.10
C SER A 300 -23.26 6.81 -10.50
N ASP A 301 -21.98 6.68 -10.85
CA ASP A 301 -21.46 6.98 -12.17
C ASP A 301 -21.98 5.98 -13.22
N ALA A 302 -22.29 6.49 -14.42
CA ALA A 302 -22.88 5.69 -15.50
C ALA A 302 -21.92 4.68 -16.14
N SER A 303 -20.61 4.75 -15.85
CA SER A 303 -19.64 3.73 -16.25
C SER A 303 -19.83 2.41 -15.51
N HIS A 304 -20.49 2.40 -14.34
CA HIS A 304 -20.80 1.15 -13.66
C HIS A 304 -21.94 0.37 -14.33
N THR A 305 -21.99 -0.93 -14.04
CA THR A 305 -23.17 -1.74 -14.39
C THR A 305 -24.41 -1.26 -13.62
N ALA A 306 -25.60 -1.50 -14.17
CA ALA A 306 -26.86 -1.05 -13.56
C ALA A 306 -27.17 -1.69 -12.18
N ALA A 307 -26.42 -2.71 -11.76
CA ALA A 307 -26.56 -3.34 -10.45
C ALA A 307 -25.82 -2.59 -9.32
N VAL A 308 -24.86 -1.73 -9.68
CA VAL A 308 -24.03 -0.98 -8.73
C VAL A 308 -24.72 0.31 -8.35
N SER A 309 -24.78 0.63 -7.05
CA SER A 309 -25.31 1.90 -6.57
C SER A 309 -24.75 2.31 -5.20
N GLU A 310 -25.13 3.49 -4.71
CA GLU A 310 -24.74 4.01 -3.40
C GLU A 310 -25.53 3.37 -2.22
N ALA A 311 -26.42 2.40 -2.47
CA ALA A 311 -27.13 1.67 -1.43
C ALA A 311 -26.23 0.61 -0.75
N ASP A 312 -26.36 0.44 0.56
CA ASP A 312 -25.47 -0.42 1.37
C ASP A 312 -25.34 -1.87 0.85
N ASP A 313 -26.42 -2.43 0.30
CA ASP A 313 -26.48 -3.80 -0.23
C ASP A 313 -26.05 -3.92 -1.71
N SER A 314 -25.81 -2.79 -2.37
CA SER A 314 -25.61 -2.71 -3.83
C SER A 314 -24.29 -2.01 -4.22
N ARG A 315 -23.48 -1.58 -3.24
CA ARG A 315 -22.10 -1.12 -3.47
C ARG A 315 -21.25 -2.28 -3.95
N LEU A 316 -20.26 -2.03 -4.82
CA LEU A 316 -19.20 -3.01 -5.04
C LEU A 316 -18.39 -3.16 -3.75
N ALA A 317 -18.04 -4.40 -3.39
CA ALA A 317 -17.41 -4.72 -2.12
C ALA A 317 -16.15 -5.56 -2.31
N TYR A 318 -15.28 -5.55 -1.32
CA TYR A 318 -14.15 -6.47 -1.26
C TYR A 318 -14.67 -7.90 -1.02
N PRO A 319 -14.22 -8.91 -1.80
CA PRO A 319 -13.15 -8.83 -2.80
C PRO A 319 -13.61 -8.70 -4.26
N ASP A 320 -14.91 -8.60 -4.53
CA ASP A 320 -15.47 -8.55 -5.89
C ASP A 320 -14.87 -7.43 -6.75
N PHE A 321 -14.36 -6.36 -6.12
CA PHE A 321 -13.70 -5.25 -6.79
C PHE A 321 -12.33 -5.60 -7.43
N LEU A 322 -11.64 -6.65 -6.98
CA LEU A 322 -10.23 -6.89 -7.34
C LEU A 322 -9.97 -7.15 -8.83
N PHE A 323 -10.99 -7.54 -9.59
CA PHE A 323 -10.91 -7.78 -11.04
C PHE A 323 -11.87 -6.90 -11.85
N TYR A 324 -12.46 -5.87 -11.24
CA TYR A 324 -13.51 -5.05 -11.85
C TYR A 324 -12.95 -3.80 -12.53
N ASP A 325 -13.04 -3.74 -13.85
CA ASP A 325 -12.78 -2.53 -14.65
C ASP A 325 -14.12 -1.88 -15.07
N PRO A 326 -14.45 -0.66 -14.62
CA PRO A 326 -15.68 0.03 -15.03
C PRO A 326 -15.73 0.38 -16.52
N ASN A 327 -14.59 0.45 -17.21
CA ASN A 327 -14.55 0.70 -18.66
C ASN A 327 -14.89 -0.56 -19.46
N PHE A 328 -14.69 -1.74 -18.87
CA PHE A 328 -14.94 -3.05 -19.46
C PHE A 328 -15.53 -4.02 -18.43
N PRO A 329 -16.74 -3.76 -17.90
CA PRO A 329 -17.27 -4.46 -16.72
C PRO A 329 -17.57 -5.95 -16.94
N GLU A 330 -17.59 -6.40 -18.21
CA GLU A 330 -17.77 -7.80 -18.58
C GLU A 330 -16.44 -8.58 -18.70
N SER A 331 -15.30 -7.89 -18.58
CA SER A 331 -13.95 -8.44 -18.77
C SER A 331 -13.14 -8.33 -17.49
N PRO A 332 -13.01 -9.41 -16.69
CA PRO A 332 -12.18 -9.41 -15.49
C PRO A 332 -10.73 -9.03 -15.81
N PHE A 333 -10.18 -8.09 -15.04
CA PHE A 333 -8.82 -7.58 -15.25
C PHE A 333 -8.14 -7.26 -13.91
N GLU A 334 -6.97 -7.86 -13.66
CA GLU A 334 -6.20 -7.68 -12.43
C GLU A 334 -5.23 -6.50 -12.57
N ASP A 335 -5.50 -5.41 -11.85
CA ASP A 335 -4.63 -4.23 -11.86
C ASP A 335 -4.89 -3.34 -10.62
N ILE A 336 -3.82 -2.79 -10.05
CA ILE A 336 -3.90 -2.02 -8.80
C ILE A 336 -4.73 -0.75 -8.92
N HIS A 337 -4.77 -0.12 -10.10
CA HIS A 337 -5.50 1.13 -10.32
C HIS A 337 -7.00 0.87 -10.28
N TYR A 338 -7.45 -0.24 -10.89
CA TYR A 338 -8.86 -0.61 -10.85
C TYR A 338 -9.27 -1.19 -9.50
N ALA A 339 -8.48 -2.12 -8.95
CA ALA A 339 -8.73 -2.67 -7.62
C ALA A 339 -8.76 -1.56 -6.56
N GLY A 340 -7.89 -0.54 -6.69
CA GLY A 340 -7.78 0.59 -5.77
C GLY A 340 -9.02 1.47 -5.70
N GLN A 341 -9.89 1.45 -6.71
CA GLN A 341 -11.12 2.23 -6.68
C GLN A 341 -12.02 1.90 -5.49
N ILE A 342 -11.94 0.69 -4.92
CA ILE A 342 -12.67 0.38 -3.68
C ILE A 342 -12.32 1.36 -2.55
N VAL A 343 -11.05 1.75 -2.43
CA VAL A 343 -10.58 2.70 -1.41
C VAL A 343 -11.00 4.12 -1.76
N SER A 344 -10.95 4.52 -3.03
CA SER A 344 -11.38 5.86 -3.44
C SER A 344 -12.88 6.07 -3.23
N HIS A 345 -13.71 5.09 -3.62
CA HIS A 345 -15.15 5.10 -3.37
C HIS A 345 -15.46 5.12 -1.87
N PHE A 346 -14.81 4.26 -1.09
CA PHE A 346 -14.96 4.24 0.38
C PHE A 346 -14.64 5.60 1.01
N LEU A 347 -13.54 6.25 0.61
CA LEU A 347 -13.16 7.57 1.15
C LEU A 347 -14.14 8.68 0.72
N VAL A 348 -14.71 8.62 -0.48
CA VAL A 348 -15.79 9.54 -0.90
C VAL A 348 -17.04 9.30 -0.06
N ALA A 349 -17.47 8.05 0.11
CA ALA A 349 -18.64 7.70 0.91
C ALA A 349 -18.47 8.08 2.38
N LEU A 350 -17.30 7.84 2.98
CA LEU A 350 -16.97 8.29 4.33
C LEU A 350 -17.06 9.82 4.45
N THR A 351 -16.57 10.55 3.46
CA THR A 351 -16.65 12.02 3.45
C THR A 351 -18.10 12.50 3.43
N GLU A 352 -18.95 11.92 2.58
CA GLU A 352 -20.37 12.29 2.49
C GLU A 352 -21.16 11.84 3.73
N ASP A 353 -20.85 10.66 4.30
CA ASP A 353 -21.50 10.17 5.51
C ASP A 353 -21.18 11.05 6.72
N LEU A 354 -19.91 11.46 6.88
CA LEU A 354 -19.48 12.42 7.91
C LEU A 354 -20.13 13.79 7.71
N LYS A 355 -20.20 14.29 6.47
CA LYS A 355 -20.88 15.55 6.15
C LYS A 355 -22.34 15.51 6.58
N GLN A 356 -23.05 14.42 6.26
CA GLN A 356 -24.46 14.25 6.58
C GLN A 356 -24.68 14.07 8.08
N GLU A 357 -24.01 13.11 8.70
CA GLU A 357 -24.21 12.75 10.12
C GLU A 357 -23.76 13.87 11.05
N CYS A 358 -22.61 14.49 10.78
CA CYS A 358 -22.09 15.57 11.61
C CYS A 358 -22.69 16.95 11.26
N SER A 359 -23.49 17.05 10.19
CA SER A 359 -24.07 18.32 9.69
C SER A 359 -23.02 19.42 9.44
N ILE A 360 -21.86 19.03 8.90
CA ILE A 360 -20.73 19.93 8.60
C ILE A 360 -20.67 20.27 7.10
N SER A 361 -19.88 21.27 6.73
CA SER A 361 -19.67 21.61 5.32
C SER A 361 -18.86 20.51 4.61
N GLU A 362 -18.98 20.42 3.28
CA GLU A 362 -18.19 19.48 2.49
C GLU A 362 -16.67 19.70 2.65
N SER A 363 -16.22 20.96 2.73
CA SER A 363 -14.82 21.28 3.02
C SER A 363 -14.38 20.77 4.40
N ALA A 364 -15.22 20.92 5.42
CA ALA A 364 -14.93 20.40 6.75
C ALA A 364 -14.90 18.87 6.79
N ALA A 365 -15.80 18.20 6.06
CA ALA A 365 -15.83 16.74 5.96
C ALA A 365 -14.60 16.18 5.21
N LYS A 366 -14.17 16.84 4.12
CA LYS A 366 -12.93 16.49 3.39
C LYS A 366 -11.71 16.64 4.28
N LYS A 367 -11.60 17.75 5.01
CA LYS A 367 -10.54 17.97 6.00
C LYS A 367 -10.55 16.88 7.08
N LEU A 368 -11.72 16.53 7.62
CA LEU A 368 -11.86 15.50 8.65
C LEU A 368 -11.41 14.13 8.13
N THR A 369 -11.84 13.76 6.92
CA THR A 369 -11.45 12.51 6.26
C THR A 369 -9.94 12.47 5.99
N ALA A 370 -9.35 13.56 5.51
CA ALA A 370 -7.90 13.67 5.32
C ALA A 370 -7.13 13.53 6.65
N GLY A 371 -7.65 14.11 7.75
CA GLY A 371 -7.09 13.96 9.09
C GLY A 371 -7.13 12.52 9.59
N ILE A 372 -8.27 11.84 9.46
CA ILE A 372 -8.45 10.41 9.80
C ILE A 372 -7.47 9.55 9.00
N LEU A 373 -7.38 9.78 7.69
CA LEU A 373 -6.47 9.06 6.81
C LEU A 373 -5.00 9.27 7.21
N HIS A 374 -4.61 10.51 7.51
CA HIS A 374 -3.25 10.82 7.96
C HIS A 374 -2.91 10.10 9.27
N GLU A 375 -3.82 10.11 10.24
CA GLU A 375 -3.65 9.40 11.51
C GLU A 375 -3.47 7.89 11.33
N ALA A 376 -4.28 7.29 10.45
CA ALA A 376 -4.22 5.86 10.17
C ALA A 376 -2.91 5.48 9.48
N LEU A 377 -2.52 6.22 8.44
CA LEU A 377 -1.27 5.95 7.71
C LEU A 377 -0.03 6.25 8.55
N ALA A 378 -0.03 7.31 9.36
CA ALA A 378 1.07 7.61 10.26
C ALA A 378 1.28 6.52 11.31
N GLU A 379 0.20 5.86 11.78
CA GLU A 379 0.30 4.67 12.62
C GLU A 379 0.84 3.47 11.84
N LEU A 380 0.27 3.17 10.68
CA LEU A 380 0.63 1.99 9.88
C LEU A 380 2.09 2.04 9.39
N GLY A 381 2.61 3.22 9.07
CA GLY A 381 3.96 3.43 8.58
C GLY A 381 5.02 3.69 9.65
N ASP A 382 4.68 3.59 10.94
CA ASP A 382 5.58 3.90 12.04
C ASP A 382 6.70 2.85 12.23
N LEU A 383 7.94 3.26 12.05
CA LEU A 383 9.14 2.44 12.30
C LEU A 383 9.78 2.76 13.67
N THR A 384 9.17 3.65 14.45
CA THR A 384 9.68 4.10 15.76
C THR A 384 9.19 3.24 16.93
N SER A 385 8.31 2.27 16.64
CA SER A 385 7.58 1.39 17.57
C SER A 385 6.56 2.07 18.49
N LYS A 386 6.25 3.35 18.26
CA LYS A 386 5.50 4.16 19.22
C LYS A 386 3.99 4.15 18.98
N GLY A 387 3.49 3.97 17.77
CA GLY A 387 2.08 3.73 17.41
C GLY A 387 1.10 4.84 17.75
N THR A 388 0.91 5.13 19.04
CA THR A 388 0.12 6.22 19.63
C THR A 388 0.64 6.53 21.06
N LYS A 389 0.11 7.57 21.73
CA LYS A 389 0.21 7.81 23.20
C LYS A 389 1.54 8.24 23.81
N ALA A 390 1.68 9.58 23.87
CA ALA A 390 2.70 10.31 24.61
C ALA A 390 4.16 10.00 24.20
N GLY A 391 4.35 9.46 22.99
CA GLY A 391 5.68 9.15 22.45
C GLY A 391 6.36 7.96 23.12
N LYS A 392 5.63 7.13 23.85
CA LYS A 392 6.15 5.91 24.46
C LYS A 392 6.39 4.84 23.39
N LYS A 393 7.54 4.18 23.46
CA LYS A 393 7.89 3.04 22.59
C LYS A 393 7.16 1.77 23.03
N GLY A 394 7.04 0.80 22.13
CA GLY A 394 6.43 -0.50 22.42
C GLY A 394 4.91 -0.48 22.38
N TYR A 395 4.33 0.10 21.32
CA TYR A 395 2.91 -0.04 20.98
C TYR A 395 2.67 -0.84 19.70
N ILE A 396 3.56 -0.70 18.70
CA ILE A 396 3.48 -1.38 17.39
C ILE A 396 4.89 -1.65 16.84
N ASN A 397 4.99 -2.43 15.77
CA ASN A 397 6.11 -2.56 14.84
C ASN A 397 7.50 -2.71 15.50
N LEU A 398 7.65 -3.68 16.43
CA LEU A 398 8.90 -4.14 17.06
C LEU A 398 9.80 -3.03 17.69
N VAL A 399 10.19 -3.22 18.95
CA VAL A 399 10.85 -2.17 19.74
C VAL A 399 12.32 -1.94 19.33
N ASP A 400 12.69 -0.66 19.19
CA ASP A 400 14.07 -0.13 19.15
C ASP A 400 15.07 -0.67 18.11
N ASN A 401 14.58 -1.19 16.99
CA ASN A 401 15.42 -1.45 15.83
C ASN A 401 14.73 -1.08 14.51
N SER A 402 15.16 0.00 13.87
CA SER A 402 14.57 0.50 12.62
C SER A 402 14.77 -0.44 11.44
N ASP A 403 15.85 -1.23 11.41
CA ASP A 403 16.11 -2.21 10.35
C ASP A 403 15.06 -3.32 10.43
N TRP A 404 14.84 -3.85 11.63
CA TRP A 404 13.83 -4.89 11.89
C TRP A 404 12.41 -4.37 11.72
N ALA A 405 12.09 -3.17 12.21
CA ALA A 405 10.77 -2.58 12.02
C ALA A 405 10.44 -2.42 10.53
N TYR A 406 11.43 -1.98 9.73
CA TYR A 406 11.28 -1.87 8.28
C TYR A 406 11.09 -3.23 7.62
N GLU A 407 11.92 -4.22 7.97
CA GLU A 407 11.80 -5.59 7.47
C GLU A 407 10.44 -6.21 7.83
N TRP A 408 9.96 -5.97 9.05
CA TRP A 408 8.67 -6.44 9.54
C TRP A 408 7.51 -5.87 8.72
N LEU A 409 7.53 -4.56 8.49
CA LEU A 409 6.51 -3.87 7.72
C LEU A 409 6.59 -4.20 6.23
N ARG A 410 7.76 -4.62 5.72
CA ARG A 410 7.93 -5.02 4.33
C ARG A 410 7.44 -6.46 4.08
N ALA A 411 7.80 -7.40 4.96
CA ALA A 411 7.65 -8.82 4.68
C ALA A 411 6.68 -9.56 5.62
N TYR A 412 6.89 -9.47 6.93
CA TYR A 412 6.21 -10.32 7.92
C TYR A 412 4.77 -9.88 8.20
N ASN A 413 4.56 -8.57 8.36
CA ASN A 413 3.26 -7.99 8.64
C ASN A 413 3.01 -6.68 7.83
N PRO A 414 3.12 -6.70 6.49
CA PRO A 414 2.86 -5.53 5.66
C PRO A 414 1.44 -4.97 5.79
N ILE A 415 1.31 -3.71 5.40
CA ILE A 415 0.02 -3.04 5.29
C ILE A 415 -0.77 -3.72 4.18
N ASN A 416 -1.96 -4.21 4.54
CA ASN A 416 -2.87 -4.91 3.67
C ASN A 416 -4.30 -4.38 3.89
N MET A 417 -5.28 -4.86 3.11
CA MET A 417 -6.65 -4.31 3.17
C MET A 417 -7.25 -4.41 4.58
N ARG A 418 -7.00 -5.51 5.28
CA ARG A 418 -7.44 -5.70 6.68
C ARG A 418 -6.84 -4.67 7.62
N LYS A 419 -5.51 -4.48 7.61
CA LYS A 419 -4.82 -3.52 8.50
C LYS A 419 -5.23 -2.08 8.20
N PHE A 420 -5.35 -1.73 6.92
CA PHE A 420 -5.86 -0.43 6.50
C PHE A 420 -7.28 -0.18 7.01
N ALA A 421 -8.20 -1.12 6.77
CA ALA A 421 -9.59 -1.00 7.20
C ALA A 421 -9.71 -0.89 8.73
N GLN A 422 -8.96 -1.70 9.50
CA GLN A 422 -8.97 -1.63 10.97
C GLN A 422 -8.40 -0.29 11.48
N ALA A 423 -7.28 0.19 10.93
CA ALA A 423 -6.69 1.45 11.33
C ALA A 423 -7.62 2.64 11.01
N MET A 424 -8.20 2.67 9.81
CA MET A 424 -9.19 3.68 9.43
C MET A 424 -10.43 3.64 10.34
N ALA A 425 -10.94 2.44 10.67
CA ALA A 425 -12.08 2.30 11.57
C ALA A 425 -11.75 2.78 12.99
N ARG A 426 -10.58 2.39 13.52
CA ARG A 426 -10.05 2.85 14.81
C ARG A 426 -9.95 4.35 14.86
N LYS A 427 -9.30 4.99 13.87
CA LYS A 427 -9.14 6.44 13.85
C LYS A 427 -10.46 7.15 13.65
N THR A 428 -11.37 6.65 12.81
CA THR A 428 -12.71 7.22 12.66
C THR A 428 -13.50 7.16 13.96
N TYR A 429 -13.50 6.01 14.65
CA TYR A 429 -14.17 5.86 15.94
C TYR A 429 -13.57 6.77 17.02
N GLN A 430 -12.23 6.85 17.09
CA GLN A 430 -11.56 7.74 18.03
C GLN A 430 -11.89 9.21 17.72
N ILE A 431 -11.81 9.64 16.47
CA ILE A 431 -11.91 11.06 16.10
C ILE A 431 -13.37 11.55 16.04
N ALA A 432 -14.25 10.83 15.34
CA ALA A 432 -15.63 11.24 15.09
C ALA A 432 -16.64 10.58 16.05
N GLY A 433 -16.24 9.56 16.80
CA GLY A 433 -17.12 8.82 17.70
C GLY A 433 -17.52 9.57 18.98
N PRO A 434 -18.29 8.91 19.86
CA PRO A 434 -18.86 9.53 21.04
C PRO A 434 -17.79 10.09 22.00
N GLY A 435 -18.00 11.32 22.49
CA GLY A 435 -17.17 11.94 23.52
C GLY A 435 -16.14 12.96 23.03
N ASN A 436 -15.98 13.13 21.71
CA ASN A 436 -14.94 13.99 21.11
C ASN A 436 -15.50 15.22 20.37
N VAL A 437 -16.68 15.68 20.79
CA VAL A 437 -17.45 16.80 20.22
C VAL A 437 -16.61 18.06 20.04
N THR A 438 -15.71 18.33 20.98
CA THR A 438 -14.88 19.54 21.00
C THR A 438 -13.89 19.61 19.83
N PHE A 439 -13.49 18.46 19.28
CA PHE A 439 -12.47 18.38 18.22
C PHE A 439 -13.08 18.43 16.81
N THR A 440 -14.16 17.68 16.57
CA THR A 440 -14.67 17.45 15.20
C THR A 440 -15.97 18.16 14.87
N GLN A 441 -16.65 18.76 15.86
CA GLN A 441 -18.05 19.20 15.76
C GLN A 441 -19.02 18.04 15.41
N CYS A 442 -18.56 16.79 15.44
CA CYS A 442 -19.39 15.61 15.26
C CYS A 442 -19.80 15.04 16.62
N THR A 443 -21.11 14.90 16.86
CA THR A 443 -21.65 14.50 18.17
C THR A 443 -22.16 13.07 18.23
N SER A 444 -22.34 12.41 17.08
CA SER A 444 -23.15 11.19 17.01
C SER A 444 -22.70 10.15 15.99
N TYR A 445 -21.43 10.15 15.53
CA TYR A 445 -20.96 9.10 14.63
C TYR A 445 -20.85 7.75 15.37
N SER A 446 -21.96 7.01 15.40
CA SER A 446 -22.10 5.79 16.19
C SER A 446 -21.24 4.67 15.62
N LYS A 447 -20.80 3.78 16.50
CA LYS A 447 -20.09 2.56 16.12
C LYS A 447 -20.87 1.72 15.10
N ASP A 448 -22.20 1.58 15.27
CA ASP A 448 -23.00 0.81 14.31
C ASP A 448 -23.07 1.46 12.93
N ARG A 449 -23.09 2.80 12.85
CA ARG A 449 -23.04 3.52 11.56
C ARG A 449 -21.70 3.33 10.87
N LEU A 450 -20.61 3.44 11.64
CA LEU A 450 -19.25 3.15 11.16
C LEU A 450 -19.17 1.73 10.61
N GLU A 451 -19.57 0.73 11.40
CA GLU A 451 -19.46 -0.68 11.00
C GLU A 451 -20.32 -1.00 9.78
N ARG A 452 -21.52 -0.41 9.65
CA ARG A 452 -22.34 -0.55 8.43
C ARG A 452 -21.64 0.00 7.18
N LEU A 453 -20.99 1.15 7.27
CA LEU A 453 -20.25 1.71 6.13
C LEU A 453 -19.04 0.83 5.77
N TRP A 454 -18.31 0.30 6.75
CA TRP A 454 -17.20 -0.61 6.46
C TRP A 454 -17.69 -1.93 5.85
N ASP A 455 -18.79 -2.47 6.37
CA ASP A 455 -19.37 -3.71 5.87
C ASP A 455 -19.95 -3.55 4.46
N SER A 456 -20.54 -2.39 4.12
CA SER A 456 -21.08 -2.14 2.77
C SER A 456 -20.01 -2.18 1.67
N TYR A 457 -18.74 -1.98 2.03
CA TYR A 457 -17.58 -2.16 1.15
C TYR A 457 -16.85 -3.50 1.35
N GLY A 458 -17.37 -4.43 2.18
CA GLY A 458 -16.68 -5.69 2.48
C GLY A 458 -15.39 -5.52 3.29
N MET A 459 -15.22 -4.37 3.95
CA MET A 459 -13.99 -3.98 4.65
C MET A 459 -14.04 -4.23 6.17
N LEU A 460 -15.11 -4.82 6.71
CA LEU A 460 -15.22 -5.18 8.14
C LEU A 460 -14.44 -6.49 8.45
N LEU A 461 -13.17 -6.51 8.01
CA LEU A 461 -12.25 -7.65 7.94
C LEU A 461 -11.57 -7.99 9.29
N PHE A 462 -11.98 -7.34 10.37
CA PHE A 462 -11.36 -7.45 11.69
C PHE A 462 -12.41 -7.74 12.77
N LYS A 463 -11.98 -8.35 13.88
CA LYS A 463 -12.84 -8.66 15.04
C LYS A 463 -12.79 -7.60 16.13
N THR A 464 -11.70 -6.85 16.23
CA THR A 464 -11.52 -5.78 17.23
C THR A 464 -10.94 -4.53 16.58
N TYR A 465 -11.15 -3.38 17.20
CA TYR A 465 -10.53 -2.13 16.78
C TYR A 465 -9.05 -2.03 17.18
N ASN A 466 -8.51 -3.04 17.88
CA ASN A 466 -7.13 -3.11 18.36
C ASN A 466 -6.69 -1.77 19.01
N LEU A 467 -7.37 -1.38 20.09
CA LEU A 467 -7.11 -0.11 20.81
C LEU A 467 -5.94 -0.20 21.79
N ASN A 468 -5.50 -1.42 22.08
CA ASN A 468 -4.41 -1.77 22.99
C ASN A 468 -3.08 -2.02 22.26
N GLY A 469 -3.08 -2.03 20.92
CA GLY A 469 -1.87 -2.16 20.10
C GLY A 469 -1.45 -3.61 19.92
N SER A 470 -0.27 -3.81 19.34
CA SER A 470 0.24 -5.15 19.02
C SER A 470 1.61 -5.44 19.66
N SER A 471 2.06 -4.58 20.56
CA SER A 471 3.36 -4.75 21.21
C SER A 471 3.35 -5.84 22.27
N HIS A 472 4.41 -6.64 22.26
CA HIS A 472 4.74 -7.58 23.32
C HIS A 472 5.23 -6.87 24.60
N PHE A 473 5.80 -5.67 24.51
CA PHE A 473 6.52 -5.02 25.61
C PHE A 473 5.67 -4.02 26.40
N ASP A 474 6.02 -3.80 27.67
CA ASP A 474 5.45 -2.73 28.51
C ASP A 474 5.96 -1.33 28.07
N PRO A 475 5.10 -0.33 27.80
CA PRO A 475 5.51 0.91 27.16
C PRO A 475 6.22 1.81 28.16
N GLY A 476 7.49 2.09 27.86
CA GLY A 476 8.35 2.99 28.63
C GLY A 476 9.35 2.27 29.53
N THR A 477 9.08 1.04 29.96
CA THR A 477 10.11 0.17 30.58
C THR A 477 10.79 -0.71 29.54
N LEU A 478 10.10 -1.01 28.43
CA LEU A 478 10.49 -1.95 27.38
C LEU A 478 10.78 -3.35 27.91
N GLY A 479 10.39 -3.65 29.15
CA GLY A 479 10.54 -4.96 29.75
C GLY A 479 9.68 -6.00 29.03
N ALA A 480 10.24 -7.20 28.82
CA ALA A 480 9.44 -8.35 28.45
C ALA A 480 8.42 -8.63 29.57
N PRO A 481 7.12 -8.82 29.25
CA PRO A 481 6.11 -9.07 30.26
C PRO A 481 6.32 -10.45 30.89
N ALA A 482 5.86 -10.63 32.13
CA ALA A 482 5.98 -11.91 32.83
C ALA A 482 5.20 -13.07 32.15
N SER A 483 4.28 -12.74 31.25
CA SER A 483 3.55 -13.70 30.40
C SER A 483 2.98 -12.98 29.17
N PRO A 484 2.63 -13.68 28.08
CA PRO A 484 1.98 -13.05 26.93
C PRO A 484 0.64 -12.38 27.27
N ALA A 485 -0.10 -12.89 28.27
CA ALA A 485 -1.33 -12.26 28.77
C ALA A 485 -1.11 -10.86 29.39
N ALA A 486 0.12 -10.57 29.79
CA ALA A 486 0.55 -9.28 30.33
C ALA A 486 1.27 -8.42 29.29
N ALA A 487 1.28 -8.82 28.02
CA ALA A 487 1.74 -7.97 26.92
C ALA A 487 0.75 -6.82 26.69
N MET A 488 1.26 -5.67 26.25
CA MET A 488 0.42 -4.49 26.02
C MET A 488 -0.70 -4.73 25.02
N GLY A 489 -0.41 -5.44 23.93
CA GLY A 489 -1.42 -5.80 22.95
C GLY A 489 -2.50 -6.76 23.44
N HIS A 490 -2.43 -7.23 24.69
CA HIS A 490 -3.44 -8.10 25.32
C HIS A 490 -3.97 -7.56 26.65
N ILE A 491 -3.45 -6.43 27.14
CA ILE A 491 -3.95 -5.79 28.35
C ILE A 491 -5.10 -4.84 28.02
N GLY A 492 -6.18 -4.90 28.81
CA GLY A 492 -7.34 -4.04 28.68
C GLY A 492 -8.50 -4.73 27.97
N SER A 493 -9.44 -3.93 27.44
CA SER A 493 -10.57 -4.45 26.65
C SER A 493 -10.38 -4.03 25.20
N ALA A 494 -10.22 -5.02 24.32
CA ALA A 494 -10.28 -4.81 22.89
C ALA A 494 -11.73 -4.50 22.51
N LEU A 495 -11.99 -3.29 22.01
CA LEU A 495 -13.32 -2.92 21.52
C LEU A 495 -13.68 -3.86 20.35
N ALA A 496 -14.59 -4.80 20.59
CA ALA A 496 -15.00 -5.80 19.60
C ALA A 496 -15.95 -5.22 18.55
N VAL A 497 -15.93 -5.72 17.33
CA VAL A 497 -16.91 -5.45 16.27
C VAL A 497 -18.25 -6.12 16.60
N SER A 498 -19.37 -5.48 16.28
CA SER A 498 -20.67 -6.13 16.40
C SER A 498 -20.84 -7.19 15.30
N ALA A 499 -21.01 -8.47 15.68
CA ALA A 499 -21.24 -9.55 14.72
C ALA A 499 -22.49 -9.32 13.86
N ALA A 500 -23.51 -8.63 14.40
CA ALA A 500 -24.73 -8.30 13.67
C ALA A 500 -24.54 -7.27 12.55
N ASN A 501 -23.45 -6.48 12.60
CA ASN A 501 -23.13 -5.49 11.56
C ASN A 501 -22.32 -6.10 10.40
N ARG A 502 -21.91 -7.37 10.49
CA ARG A 502 -21.18 -8.06 9.41
C ARG A 502 -22.17 -8.83 8.52
N LEU A 503 -22.73 -8.15 7.53
CA LEU A 503 -23.74 -8.70 6.61
C LEU A 503 -23.15 -9.07 5.25
N ARG A 504 -22.20 -8.28 4.74
CA ARG A 504 -21.57 -8.47 3.42
C ARG A 504 -20.14 -8.95 3.50
N THR A 505 -19.41 -8.57 4.54
CA THR A 505 -18.01 -9.02 4.70
C THR A 505 -17.98 -10.49 5.11
N VAL A 506 -17.27 -11.31 4.35
CA VAL A 506 -17.11 -12.74 4.64
C VAL A 506 -15.69 -13.02 5.11
N LEU A 507 -15.56 -13.67 6.28
CA LEU A 507 -14.28 -14.15 6.80
C LEU A 507 -14.15 -15.65 6.53
N VAL A 508 -12.96 -16.09 6.11
CA VAL A 508 -12.65 -17.50 5.79
C VAL A 508 -11.51 -17.99 6.68
N ASP A 509 -11.63 -19.21 7.20
CA ASP A 509 -10.57 -19.80 8.03
C ASP A 509 -9.36 -20.19 7.17
N LYS A 510 -8.13 -19.95 7.67
CA LYS A 510 -6.88 -20.21 6.96
C LYS A 510 -6.68 -21.67 6.56
N SER A 511 -7.32 -22.58 7.28
CA SER A 511 -7.34 -24.02 6.96
C SER A 511 -8.00 -24.33 5.61
N SER A 512 -8.77 -23.38 5.06
CA SER A 512 -9.38 -23.49 3.74
C SER A 512 -8.37 -23.36 2.59
N VAL A 513 -7.19 -22.78 2.85
CA VAL A 513 -6.09 -22.73 1.87
C VAL A 513 -5.22 -23.96 2.03
N LYS A 514 -4.98 -24.65 0.92
CA LYS A 514 -4.10 -25.82 0.84
C LYS A 514 -3.49 -25.92 -0.55
N MET A 515 -2.54 -26.83 -0.74
CA MET A 515 -2.07 -27.19 -2.08
C MET A 515 -3.21 -27.85 -2.88
N ASP A 516 -3.22 -27.69 -4.20
CA ASP A 516 -4.21 -28.30 -5.08
C ASP A 516 -4.30 -29.82 -4.82
N PRO A 517 -5.46 -30.33 -4.35
CA PRO A 517 -5.62 -31.74 -4.01
C PRO A 517 -5.79 -32.64 -5.24
N THR A 518 -5.88 -32.08 -6.45
CA THR A 518 -6.09 -32.83 -7.69
C THR A 518 -4.90 -33.75 -7.96
N VAL A 519 -5.18 -35.03 -8.18
CA VAL A 519 -4.14 -36.03 -8.44
C VAL A 519 -3.31 -35.63 -9.67
N GLY A 520 -2.00 -35.46 -9.48
CA GLY A 520 -1.07 -35.08 -10.53
C GLY A 520 -1.03 -33.58 -10.84
N ALA A 521 -1.78 -32.74 -10.12
CA ALA A 521 -1.59 -31.30 -10.22
C ALA A 521 -0.19 -30.91 -9.72
N PRO A 522 0.50 -29.99 -10.40
CA PRO A 522 1.79 -29.52 -9.92
C PRO A 522 1.60 -28.75 -8.60
N PRO A 523 2.50 -28.91 -7.62
CA PRO A 523 2.44 -28.15 -6.38
C PRO A 523 2.73 -26.66 -6.60
N ALA A 524 3.56 -26.34 -7.59
CA ALA A 524 3.92 -24.98 -7.95
C ALA A 524 4.26 -24.89 -9.45
N PHE A 525 4.21 -23.68 -9.97
CA PHE A 525 4.73 -23.29 -11.28
C PHE A 525 6.12 -22.67 -11.11
N VAL A 526 7.10 -23.19 -11.84
CA VAL A 526 8.50 -22.74 -11.76
C VAL A 526 8.84 -21.88 -12.97
N PHE A 527 9.43 -20.72 -12.71
CA PHE A 527 9.90 -19.76 -13.71
C PHE A 527 11.42 -19.71 -13.70
N ASP A 528 12.03 -20.22 -14.77
CA ASP A 528 13.48 -20.31 -14.93
C ASP A 528 13.95 -19.78 -16.30
N ASP A 529 13.10 -19.09 -17.05
CA ASP A 529 13.50 -18.43 -18.30
C ASP A 529 14.48 -17.28 -18.04
N ARG A 530 15.64 -17.34 -18.68
CA ARG A 530 16.73 -16.38 -18.50
C ARG A 530 16.33 -14.94 -18.80
N ALA A 531 15.60 -14.70 -19.89
CA ALA A 531 15.26 -13.33 -20.28
C ALA A 531 14.26 -12.71 -19.29
N GLN A 532 13.26 -13.49 -18.89
CA GLN A 532 12.27 -13.10 -17.88
C GLN A 532 12.93 -12.82 -16.54
N LEU A 533 13.78 -13.73 -16.05
CA LEU A 533 14.40 -13.57 -14.74
C LEU A 533 15.42 -12.46 -14.66
N ARG A 534 16.13 -12.15 -15.75
CA ARG A 534 16.96 -10.93 -15.80
C ARG A 534 16.12 -9.67 -15.68
N ALA A 535 14.96 -9.61 -16.33
CA ALA A 535 14.05 -8.49 -16.21
C ALA A 535 13.51 -8.36 -14.77
N VAL A 536 13.13 -9.48 -14.16
CA VAL A 536 12.69 -9.54 -12.76
C VAL A 536 13.81 -9.09 -11.81
N ALA A 537 15.00 -9.66 -11.90
CA ALA A 537 16.13 -9.31 -11.03
C ALA A 537 16.50 -7.82 -11.13
N ASN A 538 16.44 -7.25 -12.34
CA ASN A 538 16.67 -5.82 -12.54
C ASN A 538 15.56 -4.96 -11.90
N ASN A 539 14.30 -5.36 -12.03
CA ASN A 539 13.19 -4.67 -11.38
C ASN A 539 13.32 -4.73 -9.85
N LEU A 540 13.55 -5.93 -9.31
CA LEU A 540 13.75 -6.16 -7.87
C LEU A 540 14.92 -5.36 -7.28
N ARG A 541 16.03 -5.22 -8.02
CA ARG A 541 17.16 -4.35 -7.63
C ARG A 541 16.75 -2.89 -7.53
N GLN A 542 15.96 -2.41 -8.48
CA GLN A 542 15.54 -1.01 -8.55
C GLN A 542 14.46 -0.67 -7.51
N THR A 543 13.50 -1.57 -7.28
CA THR A 543 12.34 -1.30 -6.42
C THR A 543 12.60 -1.69 -4.97
N ASN A 544 13.32 -2.79 -4.73
CA ASN A 544 13.40 -3.44 -3.41
C ASN A 544 14.83 -3.56 -2.90
N GLY A 545 15.83 -3.13 -3.68
CA GLY A 545 17.24 -3.24 -3.31
C GLY A 545 17.72 -4.69 -3.19
N VAL A 546 17.10 -5.63 -3.92
CA VAL A 546 17.50 -7.04 -3.88
C VAL A 546 18.93 -7.20 -4.38
N ILE A 547 19.76 -7.90 -3.60
CA ILE A 547 21.12 -8.27 -3.98
C ILE A 547 21.17 -9.79 -4.11
N LEU A 548 21.52 -10.26 -5.31
CA LEU A 548 21.73 -11.68 -5.57
C LEU A 548 23.14 -12.08 -5.12
N SER A 549 23.33 -13.37 -4.82
CA SER A 549 24.60 -13.97 -4.43
C SER A 549 25.64 -13.80 -5.52
N GLU A 550 26.89 -13.58 -5.10
CA GLU A 550 28.05 -13.59 -6.00
C GLU A 550 28.36 -15.00 -6.55
N GLN A 551 27.79 -16.05 -5.95
CA GLN A 551 27.91 -17.42 -6.45
C GLN A 551 27.06 -17.68 -7.70
N LEU A 552 26.05 -16.84 -7.97
CA LEU A 552 25.28 -16.94 -9.19
C LEU A 552 25.99 -16.24 -10.34
N ASP A 553 25.87 -16.80 -11.55
CA ASP A 553 26.32 -16.12 -12.75
C ASP A 553 25.56 -14.80 -12.92
N ALA A 554 26.28 -13.68 -13.03
CA ALA A 554 25.69 -12.34 -13.10
C ALA A 554 24.73 -12.16 -14.29
N ASP A 555 24.89 -12.98 -15.32
CA ASP A 555 24.11 -13.02 -16.54
C ASP A 555 22.99 -14.08 -16.50
N LEU A 556 22.82 -14.76 -15.36
CA LEU A 556 21.90 -15.86 -15.11
C LEU A 556 22.03 -16.96 -16.18
N GLY A 557 23.28 -17.34 -16.51
CA GLY A 557 23.60 -18.25 -17.60
C GLY A 557 23.10 -19.69 -17.44
N PHE A 558 22.82 -20.13 -16.21
CA PHE A 558 22.29 -21.47 -15.91
C PHE A 558 20.78 -21.59 -16.10
N ASN A 559 20.05 -20.47 -16.01
CA ASN A 559 18.62 -20.42 -16.25
C ASN A 559 18.29 -20.82 -17.69
N ASN A 560 17.53 -21.91 -17.85
CA ASN A 560 17.40 -22.59 -19.15
C ASN A 560 15.95 -22.72 -19.67
N GLY A 561 14.95 -22.34 -18.87
CA GLY A 561 13.54 -22.33 -19.26
C GLY A 561 12.88 -23.71 -19.32
N ASN A 562 13.42 -24.71 -18.61
CA ASN A 562 12.87 -26.07 -18.58
C ASN A 562 11.68 -26.23 -17.60
N GLY A 563 11.35 -25.20 -16.83
CA GLY A 563 10.30 -25.22 -15.81
C GLY A 563 10.64 -26.09 -14.61
N ARG A 564 11.93 -26.24 -14.30
CA ARG A 564 12.46 -27.03 -13.18
C ARG A 564 13.47 -26.18 -12.40
N ILE A 565 14.00 -26.76 -11.31
CA ILE A 565 14.95 -26.08 -10.42
C ILE A 565 16.29 -26.80 -10.55
N SER A 566 17.28 -26.10 -11.10
CA SER A 566 18.61 -26.64 -11.40
C SER A 566 19.74 -25.87 -10.67
N PRO A 567 20.93 -26.47 -10.52
CA PRO A 567 22.06 -25.81 -9.87
C PRO A 567 22.46 -24.50 -10.56
N GLY A 568 22.74 -23.46 -9.77
CA GLY A 568 23.22 -22.16 -10.26
C GLY A 568 22.13 -21.22 -10.79
N GLU A 569 20.85 -21.55 -10.61
CA GLU A 569 19.73 -20.75 -11.09
C GLU A 569 19.20 -19.75 -10.06
N PHE A 570 18.66 -18.65 -10.56
CA PHE A 570 17.68 -17.82 -9.85
C PHE A 570 16.29 -18.25 -10.34
N VAL A 571 15.38 -18.71 -9.49
CA VAL A 571 14.08 -19.27 -9.92
C VAL A 571 12.91 -18.56 -9.26
N GLY A 572 11.83 -18.37 -10.00
CA GLY A 572 10.54 -17.94 -9.46
C GLY A 572 9.64 -19.14 -9.17
N ILE A 573 8.90 -19.12 -8.06
CA ILE A 573 7.97 -20.17 -7.65
C ILE A 573 6.61 -19.54 -7.33
N ALA A 574 5.58 -19.88 -8.11
CA ALA A 574 4.18 -19.55 -7.81
C ALA A 574 3.44 -20.81 -7.34
N LEU A 575 2.87 -20.78 -6.13
CA LEU A 575 2.19 -21.93 -5.55
C LEU A 575 0.84 -22.20 -6.22
N ASN A 576 0.54 -23.46 -6.49
CA ASN A 576 -0.79 -23.86 -6.95
C ASN A 576 -1.73 -24.08 -5.75
N LEU A 577 -2.13 -22.96 -5.12
CA LEU A 577 -3.01 -22.96 -3.96
C LEU A 577 -4.45 -23.23 -4.36
N TYR A 578 -5.18 -23.93 -3.49
CA TYR A 578 -6.59 -24.28 -3.61
C TYR A 578 -7.39 -23.77 -2.43
N ASN A 579 -8.54 -23.17 -2.73
CA ASN A 579 -9.51 -22.70 -1.74
C ASN A 579 -10.63 -23.74 -1.58
N SER A 580 -10.65 -24.44 -0.44
CA SER A 580 -11.71 -25.40 -0.13
C SER A 580 -12.97 -24.82 0.49
N SER A 581 -13.04 -23.51 0.67
CA SER A 581 -14.26 -22.83 1.12
C SER A 581 -15.18 -22.52 -0.06
N ASN A 582 -16.42 -22.11 0.23
CA ASN A 582 -17.38 -21.66 -0.78
C ASN A 582 -17.29 -20.17 -1.08
N SER A 583 -16.38 -19.45 -0.41
CA SER A 583 -16.25 -18.00 -0.50
C SER A 583 -14.88 -17.67 -1.08
N THR A 584 -14.77 -16.57 -1.80
CA THR A 584 -13.49 -16.11 -2.33
C THR A 584 -12.52 -15.76 -1.20
N ILE A 585 -11.27 -16.20 -1.34
CA ILE A 585 -10.15 -15.83 -0.47
C ILE A 585 -9.37 -14.73 -1.19
N SER A 586 -8.96 -13.67 -0.49
CA SER A 586 -8.44 -12.47 -1.17
C SER A 586 -7.31 -11.78 -0.43
N GLY A 587 -6.43 -11.13 -1.19
CA GLY A 587 -5.19 -10.53 -0.69
C GLY A 587 -4.24 -11.60 -0.17
N VAL A 588 -4.04 -12.68 -0.92
CA VAL A 588 -3.21 -13.81 -0.50
C VAL A 588 -1.74 -13.39 -0.55
N GLN A 589 -1.09 -13.42 0.61
CA GLN A 589 0.34 -13.20 0.76
C GLN A 589 1.05 -14.53 0.95
N ILE A 590 2.07 -14.78 0.14
CA ILE A 590 3.00 -15.91 0.27
C ILE A 590 4.33 -15.36 0.76
N ILE A 591 4.88 -15.96 1.80
CA ILE A 591 6.08 -15.49 2.48
C ILE A 591 7.11 -16.62 2.52
N ALA A 592 8.27 -16.35 1.93
CA ALA A 592 9.46 -17.17 1.92
C ALA A 592 10.59 -16.58 2.80
N SER A 593 10.30 -15.55 3.59
CA SER A 593 11.27 -14.99 4.52
C SER A 593 11.57 -15.96 5.66
N ASP A 594 12.82 -15.93 6.13
CA ASP A 594 13.31 -16.69 7.27
C ASP A 594 12.41 -16.51 8.50
N TRP A 595 12.28 -17.55 9.33
CA TRP A 595 11.33 -17.50 10.44
C TRP A 595 11.71 -18.43 11.59
N GLN A 596 11.02 -18.33 12.72
CA GLN A 596 11.31 -19.16 13.90
C GLN A 596 10.58 -20.49 13.77
N HIS A 597 11.30 -21.50 13.26
CA HIS A 597 10.74 -22.84 13.02
C HIS A 597 11.65 -23.98 13.45
N VAL A 598 12.76 -23.65 14.12
CA VAL A 598 13.81 -24.56 14.58
C VAL A 598 14.16 -24.24 16.03
N ASN A 599 14.54 -25.26 16.78
CA ASN A 599 14.92 -25.18 18.19
C ASN A 599 16.40 -24.76 18.33
N ASN A 600 16.88 -24.56 19.56
CA ASN A 600 18.27 -24.13 19.79
C ASN A 600 19.34 -25.15 19.34
N ASP A 601 18.96 -26.41 19.15
CA ASP A 601 19.84 -27.51 18.71
C ASP A 601 19.79 -27.73 17.19
N GLY A 602 19.12 -26.86 16.43
CA GLY A 602 18.99 -27.00 14.97
C GLY A 602 17.91 -28.00 14.51
N LYS A 603 17.05 -28.49 15.42
CA LYS A 603 15.94 -29.42 15.12
C LYS A 603 14.63 -28.70 14.84
N LEU A 604 13.84 -29.22 13.89
CA LEU A 604 12.63 -28.56 13.41
C LEU A 604 11.48 -28.65 14.41
N CYS A 605 10.83 -27.53 14.67
CA CYS A 605 9.68 -27.47 15.56
C CYS A 605 8.41 -27.96 14.87
N ASN A 606 7.78 -28.99 15.45
CA ASN A 606 6.58 -29.64 14.92
C ASN A 606 5.25 -29.00 15.37
N ASN A 607 5.32 -27.95 16.17
CA ASN A 607 4.18 -27.23 16.74
C ASN A 607 3.79 -25.97 15.95
N GLN A 608 4.15 -25.89 14.66
CA GLN A 608 3.92 -24.71 13.81
C GLN A 608 2.58 -24.72 13.06
N GLY A 609 1.71 -25.69 13.33
CA GLY A 609 0.36 -25.81 12.76
C GLY A 609 0.23 -26.74 11.55
N ASP A 610 1.33 -27.33 11.12
CA ASP A 610 1.48 -28.32 10.03
C ASP A 610 1.79 -29.74 10.56
N SER A 611 2.21 -29.87 11.82
CA SER A 611 2.67 -31.14 12.43
C SER A 611 3.91 -31.73 11.75
N PHE A 612 4.74 -30.89 11.14
CA PHE A 612 5.96 -31.29 10.45
C PHE A 612 7.24 -30.86 11.20
N PRO A 613 8.27 -31.72 11.31
CA PRO A 613 8.29 -33.15 10.95
C PRO A 613 7.45 -33.99 11.92
N ALA A 614 7.06 -35.20 11.51
CA ALA A 614 6.13 -36.01 12.30
C ALA A 614 6.79 -36.65 13.53
N SER A 615 8.12 -36.82 13.53
CA SER A 615 8.86 -37.45 14.62
C SER A 615 10.30 -36.98 14.72
N GLU A 616 10.93 -37.23 15.88
CA GLU A 616 12.37 -36.95 16.08
C GLU A 616 13.26 -37.71 15.08
N ALA A 617 12.83 -38.91 14.65
CA ALA A 617 13.54 -39.68 13.62
C ALA A 617 13.53 -38.99 12.24
N GLU A 618 12.53 -38.16 11.97
CA GLU A 618 12.44 -37.33 10.76
C GLU A 618 13.13 -35.96 10.92
N GLY A 619 13.73 -35.68 12.09
CA GLY A 619 14.41 -34.42 12.39
C GLY A 619 13.59 -33.43 13.24
N ALA A 620 12.45 -33.84 13.81
CA ALA A 620 11.70 -32.99 14.73
C ALA A 620 12.46 -32.75 16.04
N ALA A 621 12.25 -31.57 16.62
CA ALA A 621 12.65 -31.27 17.98
C ALA A 621 11.85 -32.13 18.99
N PRO A 622 12.39 -32.37 20.20
CA PRO A 622 11.68 -33.11 21.23
C PRO A 622 10.30 -32.52 21.54
N ALA A 623 9.33 -33.39 21.79
CA ALA A 623 7.98 -32.95 22.11
C ALA A 623 7.96 -32.07 23.39
N GLY A 624 7.42 -30.85 23.27
CA GLY A 624 7.34 -29.91 24.39
C GLY A 624 8.62 -29.10 24.63
N ASP A 625 9.58 -29.10 23.71
CA ASP A 625 10.74 -28.22 23.76
C ASP A 625 10.30 -26.75 23.90
N ALA A 626 10.80 -26.10 24.96
CA ALA A 626 10.45 -24.72 25.28
C ALA A 626 10.95 -23.73 24.20
N SER A 627 12.05 -24.04 23.51
CA SER A 627 12.60 -23.20 22.44
C SER A 627 11.78 -23.26 21.14
N CYS A 628 10.89 -24.25 21.02
CA CYS A 628 9.88 -24.31 19.96
C CYS A 628 8.62 -23.49 20.27
N ASN A 629 8.50 -22.91 21.46
CA ASN A 629 7.46 -21.95 21.79
C ASN A 629 8.06 -20.53 21.73
N LEU A 630 7.21 -19.52 21.49
CA LEU A 630 7.62 -18.11 21.37
C LEU A 630 8.73 -17.74 22.36
N SER A 631 9.92 -17.52 21.83
CA SER A 631 10.94 -16.76 22.52
C SER A 631 10.68 -15.30 22.15
N PRO A 632 10.75 -14.32 23.07
CA PRO A 632 10.80 -12.93 22.68
C PRO A 632 11.96 -12.79 21.69
N ILE A 633 11.64 -12.53 20.42
CA ILE A 633 12.66 -12.33 19.35
C ILE A 633 13.58 -11.16 19.74
N PHE A 634 13.08 -10.26 20.59
CA PHE A 634 13.77 -9.07 21.07
C PHE A 634 13.76 -9.08 22.60
N ASP A 635 14.89 -8.73 23.21
CA ASP A 635 14.95 -8.45 24.64
C ASP A 635 14.61 -6.96 24.90
N ALA A 636 14.51 -6.60 26.17
CA ALA A 636 14.15 -5.25 26.60
C ALA A 636 15.15 -4.16 26.21
N ALA A 637 16.35 -4.53 25.76
CA ALA A 637 17.40 -3.61 25.35
C ALA A 637 17.46 -3.41 23.82
N GLY A 638 16.53 -4.02 23.06
CA GLY A 638 16.59 -4.02 21.60
C GLY A 638 17.78 -4.84 21.05
N SER A 639 18.54 -5.50 21.93
CA SER A 639 19.45 -6.56 21.51
C SER A 639 18.61 -7.75 21.06
N ASN A 640 19.16 -8.47 20.10
CA ASN A 640 18.56 -9.68 19.56
C ASN A 640 18.93 -10.86 20.48
N PRO A 641 18.09 -11.31 21.43
CA PRO A 641 18.37 -12.51 22.21
C PRO A 641 18.30 -13.78 21.36
N ASN A 642 17.76 -13.73 20.13
CA ASN A 642 17.72 -14.87 19.21
C ASN A 642 18.17 -14.47 17.80
N SER A 643 19.48 -14.54 17.56
CA SER A 643 20.12 -14.28 16.26
C SER A 643 19.60 -15.12 15.07
N ASN A 644 18.71 -16.09 15.27
CA ASN A 644 18.42 -17.09 14.26
C ASN A 644 16.91 -17.14 13.98
N LEU A 645 16.41 -16.21 13.15
CA LEU A 645 15.37 -16.64 12.21
C LEU A 645 16.06 -17.61 11.28
N ASP A 646 15.53 -18.82 11.16
CA ASP A 646 16.18 -19.85 10.38
C ASP A 646 15.67 -19.82 8.93
N PRO A 647 16.54 -20.19 7.97
CA PRO A 647 16.17 -20.23 6.57
C PRO A 647 14.90 -21.01 6.32
N VAL A 648 14.07 -20.50 5.41
CA VAL A 648 12.76 -21.10 5.10
C VAL A 648 12.87 -22.52 4.53
N CYS A 649 14.01 -22.88 3.95
CA CYS A 649 14.25 -24.17 3.32
C CYS A 649 15.24 -25.03 4.11
N VAL A 650 14.84 -26.29 4.29
CA VAL A 650 15.65 -27.38 4.88
C VAL A 650 15.99 -28.41 3.82
N VAL A 651 16.96 -29.26 4.12
CA VAL A 651 17.46 -30.29 3.20
C VAL A 651 17.25 -31.69 3.75
N GLN A 652 16.97 -32.64 2.86
CA GLN A 652 16.86 -34.05 3.21
C GLN A 652 18.25 -34.68 3.27
N LEU A 653 18.61 -35.25 4.43
CA LEU A 653 19.82 -36.05 4.59
C LEU A 653 19.45 -37.54 4.61
N ASN A 654 20.19 -38.32 3.82
CA ASN A 654 20.05 -39.77 3.78
C ASN A 654 21.10 -40.40 4.70
N GLU A 655 20.65 -41.01 5.79
CA GLU A 655 21.50 -41.77 6.71
C GLU A 655 21.29 -43.28 6.48
N GLU A 656 22.19 -44.13 7.02
CA GLU A 656 22.21 -45.57 6.76
C GLU A 656 20.87 -46.29 7.02
N ASN A 657 20.04 -45.76 7.93
CA ASN A 657 18.77 -46.40 8.34
C ASN A 657 17.55 -45.45 8.33
N ALA A 658 17.71 -44.18 7.95
CA ALA A 658 16.62 -43.19 7.97
C ALA A 658 16.90 -42.02 7.02
N THR A 659 15.83 -41.35 6.60
CA THR A 659 15.90 -40.01 5.99
C THR A 659 15.42 -39.00 7.00
N ARG A 660 16.16 -37.92 7.21
CA ARG A 660 15.74 -36.83 8.11
C ARG A 660 15.89 -35.47 7.45
N TRP A 661 15.10 -34.52 7.92
CA TRP A 661 15.22 -33.12 7.55
C TRP A 661 16.22 -32.43 8.46
N ALA A 662 17.09 -31.61 7.87
CA ALA A 662 18.17 -30.92 8.55
C ALA A 662 18.36 -29.52 7.98
N GLN A 663 19.02 -28.66 8.75
CA GLN A 663 19.51 -27.38 8.23
C GLN A 663 20.62 -27.59 7.21
N GLN A 664 20.83 -26.61 6.33
CA GLN A 664 21.74 -26.75 5.18
C GLN A 664 23.22 -26.75 5.58
N ASP A 665 23.55 -26.22 6.76
CA ASP A 665 24.89 -26.26 7.36
C ASP A 665 25.34 -27.70 7.68
N GLU A 666 24.40 -28.57 8.06
CA GLU A 666 24.69 -30.01 8.23
C GLU A 666 25.07 -30.67 6.89
N LEU A 667 24.43 -30.29 5.78
CA LEU A 667 24.83 -30.76 4.45
C LEU A 667 26.21 -30.23 4.07
N LEU A 668 26.47 -28.94 4.28
CA LEU A 668 27.77 -28.32 4.00
C LEU A 668 28.90 -29.04 4.74
N ALA A 669 28.70 -29.35 6.03
CA ALA A 669 29.67 -30.08 6.85
C ALA A 669 29.94 -31.51 6.36
N SER A 670 29.03 -32.09 5.58
CA SER A 670 29.19 -33.43 5.00
C SER A 670 29.87 -33.43 3.62
N MET A 671 30.07 -32.26 3.00
CA MET A 671 30.64 -32.12 1.66
C MET A 671 32.13 -31.79 1.72
N ASP A 672 32.95 -32.64 1.09
CA ASP A 672 34.39 -32.42 1.01
C ASP A 672 34.72 -31.26 0.04
N GLY A 673 35.47 -30.27 0.51
CA GLY A 673 36.07 -29.23 -0.32
C GLY A 673 35.26 -27.95 -0.50
N LEU A 674 34.06 -27.86 0.10
CA LEU A 674 33.29 -26.61 0.19
C LEU A 674 33.54 -25.90 1.52
N THR A 675 33.48 -24.58 1.49
CA THR A 675 33.63 -23.69 2.64
C THR A 675 32.47 -22.70 2.70
N GLU A 676 32.37 -21.93 3.78
CA GLU A 676 31.35 -20.86 3.90
C GLU A 676 31.44 -19.82 2.77
N ASN A 677 32.61 -19.64 2.14
CA ASN A 677 32.76 -18.74 1.00
C ASN A 677 32.08 -19.25 -0.29
N ASP A 678 31.73 -20.54 -0.34
CA ASP A 678 31.02 -21.16 -1.46
C ASP A 678 29.49 -21.10 -1.26
N CYS A 679 29.04 -20.60 -0.11
CA CYS A 679 27.63 -20.47 0.21
C CYS A 679 26.98 -19.29 -0.52
N LEU A 680 25.68 -19.44 -0.81
CA LEU A 680 24.90 -18.37 -1.41
C LEU A 680 24.88 -17.11 -0.52
N GLY A 681 24.81 -17.27 0.80
CA GLY A 681 24.82 -16.19 1.78
C GLY A 681 25.79 -16.40 2.94
N ASP A 682 25.88 -15.37 3.79
CA ASP A 682 26.82 -15.33 4.92
C ASP A 682 26.47 -16.31 6.05
N ASP A 683 25.24 -16.83 6.08
CA ASP A 683 24.81 -17.87 7.02
C ASP A 683 24.89 -19.25 6.34
N PRO A 684 25.72 -20.19 6.85
CA PRO A 684 25.81 -21.56 6.35
C PRO A 684 24.48 -22.32 6.30
N LYS A 685 23.49 -21.94 7.10
CA LYS A 685 22.14 -22.54 7.04
C LYS A 685 21.39 -22.21 5.75
N SER A 686 21.84 -21.21 5.01
CA SER A 686 21.28 -20.76 3.72
C SER A 686 22.20 -21.07 2.53
N CYS A 687 23.15 -22.01 2.71
CA CYS A 687 24.27 -22.21 1.80
C CYS A 687 23.89 -22.62 0.38
N PHE A 688 22.87 -23.47 0.23
CA PHE A 688 22.54 -24.12 -1.04
C PHE A 688 21.25 -23.63 -1.67
N LEU A 689 20.30 -23.19 -0.85
CA LEU A 689 19.01 -22.67 -1.30
C LEU A 689 18.57 -21.53 -0.38
N ARG A 690 18.36 -20.34 -0.94
CA ARG A 690 17.89 -19.19 -0.15
C ARG A 690 16.90 -18.33 -0.91
N SER A 691 15.99 -17.69 -0.18
CA SER A 691 15.11 -16.66 -0.73
C SER A 691 15.75 -15.28 -0.49
N PRO A 692 16.12 -14.49 -1.52
CA PRO A 692 16.70 -13.18 -1.32
C PRO A 692 15.74 -12.24 -0.59
N LYS A 693 16.26 -11.47 0.39
CA LYS A 693 15.49 -10.41 1.05
C LYS A 693 14.97 -9.42 0.04
N GLY A 694 13.66 -9.16 0.08
CA GLY A 694 13.01 -8.31 -0.90
C GLY A 694 12.68 -9.03 -2.19
N ALA A 695 12.82 -10.36 -2.29
CA ALA A 695 12.28 -11.25 -3.33
C ALA A 695 11.46 -12.41 -2.72
N ASP A 696 11.27 -12.36 -1.41
CA ASP A 696 10.77 -13.38 -0.48
C ASP A 696 9.27 -13.25 -0.17
N VAL A 697 8.56 -12.43 -0.95
CA VAL A 697 7.11 -12.21 -0.78
C VAL A 697 6.45 -12.16 -2.15
N GLY A 698 5.42 -12.99 -2.32
CA GLY A 698 4.52 -13.02 -3.47
C GLY A 698 3.08 -12.72 -3.06
N TRP A 699 2.27 -12.24 -4.00
CA TRP A 699 0.89 -11.82 -3.80
C TRP A 699 -0.03 -12.38 -4.88
N MET A 700 -1.17 -12.95 -4.48
CA MET A 700 -2.27 -13.32 -5.37
C MET A 700 -3.51 -12.54 -4.97
N SER A 701 -4.16 -11.86 -5.92
CA SER A 701 -5.35 -11.05 -5.64
C SER A 701 -6.45 -11.85 -4.98
N SER A 702 -6.83 -12.98 -5.58
CA SER A 702 -7.88 -13.82 -5.03
C SER A 702 -7.79 -15.27 -5.52
N ILE A 703 -8.46 -16.15 -4.77
CA ILE A 703 -8.72 -17.54 -5.13
C ILE A 703 -10.21 -17.79 -4.92
N ASP A 704 -10.92 -18.08 -6.00
CA ASP A 704 -12.35 -18.37 -5.97
C ASP A 704 -12.66 -19.59 -5.11
N GLY A 705 -13.86 -19.62 -4.52
CA GLY A 705 -14.34 -20.77 -3.76
C GLY A 705 -14.35 -22.06 -4.61
N GLN A 706 -13.86 -23.14 -4.03
CA GLN A 706 -13.74 -24.46 -4.69
C GLN A 706 -12.88 -24.48 -5.97
N LYS A 707 -11.92 -23.55 -6.11
CA LYS A 707 -10.98 -23.53 -7.22
C LYS A 707 -9.53 -23.49 -6.74
N ASN A 708 -8.63 -23.90 -7.64
CA ASN A 708 -7.23 -23.52 -7.52
C ASN A 708 -7.02 -22.08 -8.02
N TRP A 709 -5.89 -21.50 -7.65
CA TRP A 709 -5.54 -20.13 -7.98
C TRP A 709 -5.46 -19.91 -9.50
N SER A 710 -4.81 -20.81 -10.23
CA SER A 710 -4.66 -20.67 -11.69
C SER A 710 -6.01 -20.64 -12.43
N ASP A 711 -7.01 -21.37 -11.93
CA ASP A 711 -8.38 -21.38 -12.47
C ASP A 711 -9.23 -20.18 -12.02
N SER A 712 -8.75 -19.41 -11.05
CA SER A 712 -9.38 -18.16 -10.59
C SER A 712 -8.92 -16.96 -11.43
N LEU A 713 -7.80 -17.07 -12.15
CA LEU A 713 -7.26 -15.98 -12.96
C LEU A 713 -8.03 -15.77 -14.28
N PRO A 714 -8.13 -14.52 -14.76
CA PRO A 714 -8.64 -14.24 -16.09
C PRO A 714 -7.83 -14.98 -17.15
N LYS A 715 -8.54 -15.61 -18.09
CA LYS A 715 -7.93 -16.33 -19.22
C LYS A 715 -7.95 -15.44 -20.45
N ASP A 716 -6.86 -15.46 -21.22
CA ASP A 716 -6.79 -14.76 -22.50
C ASP A 716 -7.73 -15.39 -23.55
N ALA A 717 -7.78 -14.81 -24.75
CA ALA A 717 -8.61 -15.31 -25.85
C ALA A 717 -8.25 -16.75 -26.30
N ASN A 718 -7.06 -17.25 -25.94
CA ASN A 718 -6.59 -18.60 -26.23
C ASN A 718 -6.80 -19.56 -25.04
N GLY A 719 -7.36 -19.09 -23.93
CA GLY A 719 -7.56 -19.86 -22.71
C GLY A 719 -6.33 -19.95 -21.81
N SER A 720 -5.26 -19.20 -22.11
CA SER A 720 -4.02 -19.17 -21.31
C SER A 720 -4.15 -18.21 -20.13
N VAL A 721 -3.50 -18.57 -19.03
CA VAL A 721 -3.40 -17.74 -17.83
C VAL A 721 -2.08 -16.97 -17.89
N ASN A 722 -2.11 -15.67 -17.62
CA ASN A 722 -0.90 -14.87 -17.48
C ASN A 722 -0.49 -14.84 -16.00
N ILE A 723 0.66 -15.44 -15.67
CA ILE A 723 1.23 -15.40 -14.32
C ILE A 723 2.26 -14.28 -14.26
N GLY A 724 1.98 -13.27 -13.45
CA GLY A 724 2.87 -12.14 -13.21
C GLY A 724 3.93 -12.47 -12.16
N GLY A 725 5.11 -11.84 -12.27
CA GLY A 725 6.21 -12.04 -11.31
C GLY A 725 5.87 -11.65 -9.86
N HIS A 726 4.86 -10.81 -9.64
CA HIS A 726 4.38 -10.45 -8.30
C HIS A 726 3.73 -11.63 -7.57
N GLN A 727 3.28 -12.66 -8.29
CA GLN A 727 2.58 -13.84 -7.76
C GLN A 727 3.55 -14.94 -7.29
N ALA A 728 4.84 -14.76 -7.57
CA ALA A 728 5.90 -15.69 -7.20
C ALA A 728 6.73 -15.18 -6.03
N VAL A 729 7.29 -16.13 -5.28
CA VAL A 729 8.47 -15.92 -4.43
C VAL A 729 9.70 -16.42 -5.19
N PHE A 730 10.87 -15.85 -4.93
CA PHE A 730 12.08 -16.19 -5.68
C PHE A 730 13.16 -16.82 -4.82
N PHE A 731 13.89 -17.77 -5.41
CA PHE A 731 14.96 -18.51 -4.76
C PHE A 731 16.24 -18.47 -5.59
N GLU A 732 17.37 -18.52 -4.90
CA GLU A 732 18.69 -18.75 -5.48
C GLU A 732 19.11 -20.18 -5.17
N VAL A 733 19.62 -20.89 -6.18
CA VAL A 733 20.08 -22.27 -6.08
C VAL A 733 21.59 -22.29 -6.29
N SER A 734 22.34 -22.84 -5.35
CA SER A 734 23.79 -22.87 -5.41
C SER A 734 24.28 -23.68 -6.61
N PRO A 735 25.30 -23.23 -7.36
CA PRO A 735 25.92 -24.05 -8.41
C PRO A 735 26.63 -25.29 -7.84
N TRP A 736 26.90 -25.31 -6.54
CA TRP A 736 27.62 -26.39 -5.85
C TRP A 736 26.70 -27.52 -5.38
N ILE A 737 25.38 -27.35 -5.50
CA ILE A 737 24.43 -28.39 -5.10
C ILE A 737 24.38 -29.50 -6.14
N SER A 738 24.43 -30.76 -5.70
CA SER A 738 24.36 -31.90 -6.61
C SER A 738 22.91 -32.16 -7.06
N PRO A 739 22.66 -32.46 -8.35
CA PRO A 739 21.37 -32.97 -8.81
C PRO A 739 20.94 -34.21 -8.01
N GLY A 740 19.65 -34.32 -7.73
CA GLY A 740 19.08 -35.35 -6.85
C GLY A 740 18.97 -34.93 -5.38
N THR A 741 19.46 -33.75 -5.00
CA THR A 741 19.27 -33.24 -3.63
C THR A 741 17.85 -32.72 -3.44
N THR A 742 17.19 -33.14 -2.36
CA THR A 742 15.80 -32.76 -2.05
C THR A 742 15.76 -31.69 -0.98
N PHE A 743 15.04 -30.62 -1.26
CA PHE A 743 14.74 -29.54 -0.32
C PHE A 743 13.25 -29.53 0.02
N LEU A 744 12.95 -29.00 1.20
CA LEU A 744 11.61 -28.67 1.63
C LEU A 744 11.61 -27.23 2.15
N CYS A 745 10.82 -26.37 1.52
CA CYS A 745 10.65 -24.99 1.91
C CYS A 745 9.32 -24.81 2.63
N ARG A 746 9.37 -24.34 3.87
CA ARG A 746 8.19 -24.16 4.75
C ARG A 746 7.64 -22.75 4.60
N LEU A 747 6.87 -22.54 3.55
CA LEU A 747 6.31 -21.23 3.19
C LEU A 747 5.14 -20.88 4.10
N ARG A 748 4.94 -19.58 4.35
CA ARG A 748 3.83 -19.07 5.16
C ARG A 748 2.82 -18.35 4.27
N VAL A 749 1.55 -18.68 4.40
CA VAL A 749 0.46 -18.06 3.66
C VAL A 749 -0.53 -17.39 4.61
N ARG A 750 -0.94 -16.17 4.29
CA ARG A 750 -2.09 -15.49 4.92
C ARG A 750 -2.88 -14.71 3.89
N PHE A 751 -4.06 -14.23 4.25
CA PHE A 751 -4.91 -13.45 3.34
C PHE A 751 -5.75 -12.43 4.11
N SER A 752 -6.27 -11.40 3.43
CA SER A 752 -6.89 -10.23 4.06
C SER A 752 -8.24 -10.54 4.71
N ASN A 753 -9.08 -11.36 4.07
CA ASN A 753 -10.35 -11.82 4.67
C ASN A 753 -10.21 -13.09 5.53
N CYS A 754 -9.03 -13.30 6.13
CA CYS A 754 -8.77 -14.44 6.99
C CYS A 754 -9.33 -14.27 8.40
N ASN A 755 -10.15 -15.23 8.83
CA ASN A 755 -10.82 -15.22 10.13
C ASN A 755 -9.86 -15.40 11.33
N ASP A 756 -8.81 -16.18 11.14
CA ASP A 756 -7.91 -16.69 12.19
C ASP A 756 -6.41 -16.48 11.88
N CYS A 757 -6.07 -15.61 10.91
CA CYS A 757 -4.69 -15.21 10.62
C CYS A 757 -4.23 -14.00 11.44
N TYR A 758 -5.16 -13.22 12.00
CA TYR A 758 -4.86 -11.95 12.66
C TYR A 758 -5.18 -11.93 14.14
N HIS A 759 -5.83 -12.97 14.67
CA HIS A 759 -6.41 -12.95 16.01
C HIS A 759 -5.99 -14.16 16.84
N ASP A 760 -5.70 -13.94 18.12
CA ASP A 760 -5.40 -14.99 19.07
C ASP A 760 -6.66 -15.41 19.85
N ALA A 761 -7.13 -16.63 19.58
CA ALA A 761 -8.26 -17.22 20.28
C ALA A 761 -8.02 -17.35 21.80
N ASN A 762 -6.77 -17.41 22.25
CA ASN A 762 -6.42 -17.47 23.67
C ASN A 762 -6.66 -16.14 24.41
N TYR A 763 -6.79 -15.04 23.67
CA TYR A 763 -6.92 -13.68 24.21
C TYR A 763 -8.20 -13.00 23.69
N SER A 764 -9.33 -13.70 23.78
CA SER A 764 -10.65 -13.18 23.38
C SER A 764 -10.76 -12.75 21.92
N ASN A 765 -9.97 -13.38 21.03
CA ASN A 765 -9.82 -13.00 19.62
C ASN A 765 -9.27 -11.58 19.41
N ASP A 766 -8.45 -11.11 20.34
CA ASP A 766 -7.64 -9.92 20.11
C ASP A 766 -6.57 -10.15 19.05
N ASP A 767 -5.98 -9.09 18.51
CA ASP A 767 -4.97 -9.20 17.46
C ASP A 767 -3.72 -9.92 17.95
N PHE A 768 -3.10 -10.73 17.09
CA PHE A 768 -1.76 -11.27 17.37
C PHE A 768 -0.77 -10.15 17.67
N LEU A 769 0.15 -10.43 18.59
CA LEU A 769 1.25 -9.54 18.87
C LEU A 769 2.22 -9.51 17.69
N ASP A 770 2.96 -8.43 17.54
CA ASP A 770 3.87 -8.28 16.41
C ASP A 770 4.86 -9.41 16.34
N ASN A 771 5.42 -9.89 17.46
CA ASN A 771 6.36 -11.02 17.49
C ASN A 771 5.76 -12.37 17.05
N ASP A 772 4.45 -12.57 17.14
CA ASP A 772 3.82 -13.82 16.69
C ASP A 772 4.02 -14.05 15.18
N TYR A 773 4.21 -12.98 14.40
CA TYR A 773 4.40 -13.06 12.95
C TYR A 773 5.79 -13.59 12.53
N ALA A 774 6.72 -13.88 13.46
CA ALA A 774 7.90 -14.71 13.14
C ALA A 774 7.63 -16.21 13.20
N MET A 775 6.46 -16.65 13.66
CA MET A 775 6.15 -18.08 13.77
C MET A 775 5.13 -18.52 12.72
N GLY A 776 4.75 -19.80 12.75
CA GLY A 776 3.70 -20.36 11.89
C GLY A 776 2.28 -20.04 12.36
N LYS A 777 2.08 -19.66 13.64
CA LYS A 777 0.73 -19.52 14.24
C LYS A 777 -0.19 -18.54 13.50
N PRO A 778 0.22 -17.34 13.05
CA PRO A 778 -0.65 -16.44 12.27
C PRO A 778 -0.90 -16.88 10.82
N PHE A 779 -0.25 -17.94 10.37
CA PHE A 779 -0.22 -18.33 8.97
C PHE A 779 -0.77 -19.74 8.76
N LYS A 780 -1.07 -20.05 7.50
CA LYS A 780 -1.11 -21.41 7.00
C LYS A 780 0.29 -21.76 6.50
N VAL A 781 0.95 -22.73 7.14
CA VAL A 781 2.23 -23.25 6.65
C VAL A 781 1.97 -24.19 5.48
N ILE A 782 2.75 -24.01 4.40
CA ILE A 782 2.72 -24.79 3.16
C ILE A 782 4.13 -25.34 2.93
N ASP A 783 4.27 -26.66 3.02
CA ASP A 783 5.52 -27.35 2.75
C ASP A 783 5.65 -27.62 1.25
N LEU A 784 6.57 -26.91 0.59
CA LEU A 784 6.93 -27.14 -0.79
C LEU A 784 8.18 -28.00 -0.86
N GLN A 785 8.01 -29.27 -1.23
CA GLN A 785 9.12 -30.18 -1.48
C GLN A 785 9.46 -30.22 -2.97
N PHE A 786 10.76 -30.17 -3.28
CA PHE A 786 11.26 -30.40 -4.63
C PHE A 786 12.66 -31.02 -4.61
N THR A 787 13.04 -31.61 -5.73
CA THR A 787 14.38 -32.17 -5.95
C THR A 787 15.07 -31.32 -7.01
N VAL A 788 16.32 -30.91 -6.73
CA VAL A 788 17.15 -30.23 -7.72
C VAL A 788 17.47 -31.19 -8.85
N VAL A 789 17.30 -30.77 -10.09
CA VAL A 789 17.44 -31.61 -11.28
C VAL A 789 18.41 -31.01 -12.27
N ASP A 790 18.92 -31.89 -13.14
CA ASP A 790 19.86 -31.63 -14.24
C ASP A 790 21.31 -31.34 -13.82
#